data_AF-A0A2B4SCL7-F1
#
_entry.id   AF-A0A2B4SCL7-F1
#
_cell.length_a   1.000
_cell.length_b   1.000
_cell.length_c   1.000
_cell.angle_alpha   90.00
_cell.angle_beta   90.00
_cell.angle_gamma   90.00
#
_symmetry.space_group_name_H-M   'P 1'
#
loop_
_entity.id
_entity.type
_entity.pdbx_description
1 polymer ?
#
loop_
_entity_poly.entity_id
_entity_poly.type
_entity_poly.pdbx_seq_one_letter_code
_entity_poly.pdbx_strand_id
1 'polypeptide(L)'
;MQLSSLKSITRDNVIFEEAVPNQHGHERINIKIKHAGTVGENKPEPLVIASPFRFSFGVQPSLNKSGDVVGYTLPTPLWNHKADGSGEPTQKEFAFYEALKELKHICYQYLDEAYGIDVAESIKFPLIEKEGKAPVLYPRLMYSRKSVAKQLKQSHYKLTNMKLTSLKDINKDNVIFEKPYCDRHERDRINIKARGENNPRPLVITVPFGVSVLHSTLNDKREHVGYHFISHLRMDSLSSKEVDFINTMKELKSLCYKHVDKVYGEETAEKMKFPMRCEGSTWTIYPKLMYNKAGEEIRTLFYTGSGKVMDPLFYLHKFCQVKMTIVIDCILNYDDEQVSVQINVNDVYIKPLWDDRISRLVSLSDEEEEEEEYGPEATETYWPQGDLLFNPVFKSTQGDTDEPNAGDTSERCMARAFKKIPNWMILGKNSPFRGTPIFDYEKLEEFKEKEESEAFKDDWYALELPWSEEEDLDNEEDDPEGCFCTRQTKYHTSTEFLNATAECKNTMKYIDKVRSKKEEKEEEEEEKKEKEEEEKEEEEEEEGEADQLASSADIEKLRQILKENLRQLDKEKDQEGDSKEEDQEGDSEEEDQEEVSHAGLYISNSKIPQIIIAHKETVNLLTKKQKKDLVTALQSGGDLLIHLTQRQYFGGFLSTLPTNIGVMIRSGL
;
A
#
# COMPACT_ATOMS: atom_id res chain seq x y z
N MET A 1 23.65 -14.96 -20.33
CA MET A 1 22.23 -15.13 -20.64
C MET A 1 21.97 -14.35 -21.91
N GLN A 2 21.92 -15.06 -23.03
CA GLN A 2 21.45 -14.50 -24.28
C GLN A 2 19.91 -14.44 -24.28
N LEU A 3 19.30 -13.47 -24.97
CA LEU A 3 17.85 -13.46 -25.16
C LEU A 3 17.44 -14.46 -26.23
N SER A 4 16.43 -15.26 -25.92
CA SER A 4 15.81 -16.23 -26.82
C SER A 4 14.82 -15.53 -27.75
N SER A 5 14.86 -15.84 -29.04
CA SER A 5 13.85 -15.35 -29.99
C SER A 5 12.55 -16.11 -29.76
N LEU A 6 11.41 -15.40 -29.72
CA LEU A 6 10.09 -16.03 -29.63
C LEU A 6 9.86 -17.03 -30.78
N LYS A 7 10.39 -16.74 -31.97
CA LYS A 7 10.35 -17.63 -33.15
C LYS A 7 11.28 -18.85 -33.08
N SER A 8 12.15 -18.93 -32.07
CA SER A 8 13.01 -20.12 -31.84
C SER A 8 12.45 -21.07 -30.78
N ILE A 9 11.29 -20.76 -30.18
CA ILE A 9 10.60 -21.68 -29.28
C ILE A 9 9.83 -22.66 -30.16
N THR A 10 10.48 -23.79 -30.46
CA THR A 10 9.91 -24.93 -31.19
C THR A 10 10.49 -26.22 -30.61
N ARG A 11 9.79 -27.34 -30.79
CA ARG A 11 10.18 -28.67 -30.27
C ARG A 11 11.62 -29.09 -30.60
N ASP A 12 12.14 -28.74 -31.78
CA ASP A 12 13.53 -29.07 -32.18
C ASP A 12 14.61 -28.23 -31.49
N ASN A 13 14.26 -27.02 -31.04
CA ASN A 13 15.18 -26.03 -30.50
C ASN A 13 15.19 -26.02 -28.97
N VAL A 14 14.04 -26.27 -28.34
CA VAL A 14 13.92 -26.44 -26.89
C VAL A 14 14.58 -27.76 -26.49
N ILE A 15 15.34 -27.74 -25.39
CA ILE A 15 15.97 -28.93 -24.80
C ILE A 15 15.58 -28.98 -23.32
N PHE A 16 15.09 -30.13 -22.89
CA PHE A 16 14.95 -30.46 -21.48
C PHE A 16 16.22 -31.19 -21.01
N GLU A 17 16.78 -30.76 -19.88
CA GLU A 17 17.84 -31.52 -19.21
C GLU A 17 17.24 -32.70 -18.42
N GLU A 18 18.07 -33.70 -18.15
CA GLU A 18 17.77 -34.78 -17.21
C GLU A 18 17.30 -34.22 -15.86
N ALA A 19 16.34 -34.90 -15.22
CA ALA A 19 15.78 -34.48 -13.95
C ALA A 19 16.85 -34.51 -12.83
N VAL A 20 17.05 -33.38 -12.16
CA VAL A 20 17.97 -33.29 -11.02
C VAL A 20 17.17 -33.15 -9.72
N PRO A 21 17.29 -34.08 -8.75
CA PRO A 21 16.64 -33.94 -7.45
C PRO A 21 17.22 -32.74 -6.70
N ASN A 22 16.35 -31.90 -6.16
CA ASN A 22 16.74 -30.75 -5.35
C ASN A 22 16.88 -31.11 -3.86
N GLN A 23 17.30 -30.15 -3.02
CA GLN A 23 17.54 -30.34 -1.58
C GLN A 23 16.31 -30.79 -0.76
N HIS A 24 15.12 -30.80 -1.35
CA HIS A 24 13.86 -31.26 -0.75
C HIS A 24 13.32 -32.55 -1.40
N GLY A 25 14.13 -33.24 -2.21
CA GLY A 25 13.74 -34.47 -2.90
C GLY A 25 12.92 -34.28 -4.18
N HIS A 26 12.29 -33.12 -4.40
CA HIS A 26 11.56 -32.88 -5.65
C HIS A 26 12.51 -32.77 -6.84
N GLU A 27 12.15 -33.39 -7.96
CA GLU A 27 12.89 -33.29 -9.20
C GLU A 27 12.79 -31.91 -9.85
N ARG A 28 13.82 -31.57 -10.64
CA ARG A 28 13.88 -30.33 -11.41
C ARG A 28 14.49 -30.61 -12.78
N ILE A 29 13.66 -30.47 -13.80
CA ILE A 29 14.08 -30.37 -15.20
C ILE A 29 14.48 -28.91 -15.49
N ASN A 30 15.63 -28.68 -16.13
CA ASN A 30 15.98 -27.37 -16.65
C ASN A 30 15.59 -27.27 -18.13
N ILE A 31 15.09 -26.10 -18.54
CA ILE A 31 14.76 -25.81 -19.94
C ILE A 31 15.85 -24.95 -20.57
N LYS A 32 16.38 -25.41 -21.70
CA LYS A 32 17.42 -24.77 -22.51
C LYS A 32 16.95 -24.60 -23.95
N ILE A 33 17.70 -23.84 -24.74
CA ILE A 33 17.40 -23.57 -26.14
C ILE A 33 18.68 -23.62 -27.01
N LYS A 34 18.53 -24.10 -28.25
CA LYS A 34 19.51 -23.98 -29.33
C LYS A 34 19.27 -22.66 -30.07
N HIS A 35 20.29 -21.82 -30.20
CA HIS A 35 20.19 -20.61 -31.03
C HIS A 35 20.46 -20.94 -32.50
N ALA A 36 19.42 -20.92 -33.33
CA ALA A 36 19.57 -21.10 -34.78
C ALA A 36 20.31 -19.91 -35.41
N GLY A 37 21.55 -20.15 -35.91
CA GLY A 37 22.28 -19.20 -36.75
C GLY A 37 23.78 -19.04 -36.44
N THR A 38 24.25 -19.41 -35.25
CA THR A 38 25.68 -19.33 -34.90
C THR A 38 26.46 -20.54 -35.41
N VAL A 39 27.33 -20.33 -36.40
CA VAL A 39 28.15 -21.37 -37.06
C VAL A 39 29.39 -21.76 -36.22
N GLY A 40 29.20 -21.87 -34.91
CA GLY A 40 30.24 -22.21 -33.93
C GLY A 40 29.59 -22.57 -32.59
N GLU A 41 29.89 -23.77 -32.09
CA GLU A 41 29.39 -24.36 -30.84
C GLU A 41 27.88 -24.17 -30.58
N ASN A 42 27.05 -25.13 -31.04
CA ASN A 42 25.63 -25.27 -30.70
C ASN A 42 25.41 -25.67 -29.22
N LYS A 43 26.00 -24.91 -28.28
CA LYS A 43 25.93 -25.17 -26.84
C LYS A 43 24.57 -24.70 -26.30
N PRO A 44 23.78 -25.56 -25.65
CA PRO A 44 22.47 -25.17 -25.10
C PRO A 44 22.59 -24.09 -24.00
N GLU A 45 22.01 -22.92 -24.24
CA GLU A 45 21.86 -21.85 -23.23
C GLU A 45 20.52 -21.98 -22.50
N PRO A 46 20.37 -21.43 -21.27
CA PRO A 46 19.06 -21.33 -20.60
C PRO A 46 18.04 -20.58 -21.47
N LEU A 47 16.79 -21.04 -21.48
CA LEU A 47 15.69 -20.33 -22.14
C LEU A 47 15.40 -19.01 -21.39
N VAL A 48 15.58 -17.87 -22.07
CA VAL A 48 15.36 -16.53 -21.49
C VAL A 48 14.59 -15.66 -22.48
N ILE A 49 13.29 -15.51 -22.27
CA ILE A 49 12.40 -14.68 -23.08
C ILE A 49 12.27 -13.27 -22.50
N ALA A 50 12.23 -12.26 -23.37
CA ALA A 50 11.91 -10.89 -22.97
C ALA A 50 10.40 -10.64 -23.13
N SER A 51 9.75 -10.22 -22.04
CA SER A 51 8.36 -9.76 -22.10
C SER A 51 8.24 -8.36 -22.72
N PRO A 52 7.12 -8.01 -23.36
CA PRO A 52 6.79 -6.62 -23.63
C PRO A 52 6.66 -5.83 -22.31
N PHE A 53 6.78 -4.49 -22.38
CA PHE A 53 6.53 -3.62 -21.24
C PHE A 53 5.05 -3.68 -20.83
N ARG A 54 4.79 -3.86 -19.52
CA ARG A 54 3.43 -4.07 -18.99
C ARG A 54 3.18 -3.39 -17.65
N PHE A 55 1.90 -3.11 -17.43
CA PHE A 55 1.33 -2.99 -16.09
C PHE A 55 1.36 -4.35 -15.39
N SER A 56 1.46 -4.36 -14.06
CA SER A 56 1.33 -5.57 -13.24
C SER A 56 0.48 -5.27 -12.01
N PHE A 57 -0.15 -6.29 -11.43
CA PHE A 57 -0.97 -6.17 -10.22
C PHE A 57 -0.13 -6.05 -8.92
N GLY A 58 1.10 -5.55 -9.02
CA GLY A 58 2.07 -5.47 -7.93
C GLY A 58 2.74 -6.81 -7.60
N VAL A 59 3.74 -6.74 -6.73
CA VAL A 59 4.41 -7.94 -6.20
C VAL A 59 3.49 -8.59 -5.15
N GLN A 60 3.18 -9.87 -5.32
CA GLN A 60 2.34 -10.64 -4.40
C GLN A 60 3.16 -11.71 -3.69
N PRO A 61 3.00 -11.91 -2.36
CA PRO A 61 3.66 -13.00 -1.65
C PRO A 61 3.03 -14.34 -2.02
N SER A 62 3.86 -15.34 -2.30
CA SER A 62 3.43 -16.74 -2.46
C SER A 62 3.50 -17.42 -1.10
N LEU A 63 2.37 -17.90 -0.57
CA LEU A 63 2.28 -18.54 0.74
C LEU A 63 2.26 -20.07 0.64
N ASN A 64 2.72 -20.79 1.69
CA ASN A 64 2.49 -22.23 1.86
C ASN A 64 1.14 -22.48 2.58
N LYS A 65 0.80 -23.77 2.82
CA LYS A 65 -0.38 -24.16 3.62
C LYS A 65 -0.39 -23.57 5.05
N SER A 66 0.79 -23.26 5.59
CA SER A 66 0.99 -22.69 6.94
C SER A 66 0.96 -21.15 6.98
N GLY A 67 0.84 -20.47 5.84
CA GLY A 67 0.89 -19.00 5.74
C GLY A 67 2.29 -18.37 5.61
N ASP A 68 3.37 -19.16 5.58
CA ASP A 68 4.74 -18.66 5.36
C ASP A 68 4.96 -18.19 3.93
N VAL A 69 5.71 -17.09 3.76
CA VAL A 69 6.15 -16.61 2.45
C VAL A 69 7.25 -17.51 1.86
N VAL A 70 6.88 -18.40 0.93
CA VAL A 70 7.77 -19.29 0.16
C VAL A 70 8.27 -18.67 -1.15
N GLY A 71 7.81 -17.47 -1.49
CA GLY A 71 8.27 -16.74 -2.67
C GLY A 71 7.46 -15.48 -2.93
N TYR A 72 7.65 -14.91 -4.12
CA TYR A 72 6.85 -13.80 -4.62
C TYR A 72 6.54 -14.02 -6.10
N THR A 73 5.37 -13.59 -6.54
CA THR A 73 4.95 -13.51 -7.94
C THR A 73 4.73 -12.05 -8.34
N LEU A 74 4.74 -11.77 -9.64
CA LEU A 74 4.41 -10.46 -10.20
C LEU A 74 3.32 -10.61 -11.28
N PRO A 75 2.03 -10.77 -10.90
CA PRO A 75 0.97 -11.07 -11.85
C PRO A 75 0.82 -9.99 -12.91
N THR A 76 0.99 -10.37 -14.17
CA THR A 76 1.18 -9.46 -15.30
C THR A 76 0.19 -9.83 -16.41
N PRO A 77 -0.87 -9.03 -16.67
CA PRO A 77 -1.75 -9.25 -17.82
C PRO A 77 -0.95 -9.06 -19.12
N LEU A 78 -1.14 -9.95 -20.10
CA LEU A 78 -0.33 -9.96 -21.32
C LEU A 78 -0.69 -8.85 -22.31
N TRP A 79 -1.90 -8.28 -22.19
CA TRP A 79 -2.35 -7.05 -22.84
C TRP A 79 -3.35 -6.31 -21.93
N ASN A 80 -3.58 -5.03 -22.23
CA ASN A 80 -4.50 -4.21 -21.44
C ASN A 80 -5.93 -4.35 -22.00
N HIS A 81 -6.86 -4.89 -21.20
CA HIS A 81 -8.27 -4.60 -21.45
C HIS A 81 -8.51 -3.10 -21.25
N LYS A 82 -9.00 -2.44 -22.28
CA LYS A 82 -9.66 -1.15 -22.13
C LYS A 82 -10.98 -1.35 -21.36
N ALA A 83 -11.47 -0.29 -20.71
CA ALA A 83 -12.68 -0.33 -19.88
C ALA A 83 -13.99 -0.56 -20.68
N ASP A 84 -13.95 -0.43 -22.00
CA ASP A 84 -15.04 -0.70 -22.96
C ASP A 84 -15.01 -2.13 -23.52
N GLY A 85 -14.01 -2.95 -23.14
CA GLY A 85 -13.77 -4.28 -23.71
C GLY A 85 -12.96 -4.30 -25.02
N SER A 86 -12.75 -3.17 -25.72
CA SER A 86 -12.17 -3.13 -27.07
C SER A 86 -10.63 -3.24 -27.11
N GLY A 87 -10.04 -3.93 -26.14
CA GLY A 87 -8.60 -4.05 -25.92
C GLY A 87 -7.93 -5.16 -26.73
N GLU A 88 -7.91 -5.05 -28.06
CA GLU A 88 -7.14 -5.98 -28.90
C GLU A 88 -5.63 -5.94 -28.56
N PRO A 89 -4.95 -7.10 -28.46
CA PRO A 89 -3.52 -7.17 -28.23
C PRO A 89 -2.73 -6.67 -29.45
N THR A 90 -1.68 -5.88 -29.24
CA THR A 90 -0.78 -5.55 -30.37
C THR A 90 0.00 -6.79 -30.84
N GLN A 91 0.53 -6.77 -32.07
CA GLN A 91 1.20 -7.94 -32.67
C GLN A 91 2.36 -8.50 -31.80
N LYS A 92 3.06 -7.65 -31.04
CA LYS A 92 4.15 -8.06 -30.13
C LYS A 92 3.66 -8.77 -28.87
N GLU A 93 2.43 -8.49 -28.45
CA GLU A 93 1.80 -9.01 -27.23
C GLU A 93 1.20 -10.37 -27.54
N PHE A 94 0.48 -10.46 -28.66
CA PHE A 94 -0.02 -11.71 -29.21
C PHE A 94 1.13 -12.68 -29.53
N ALA A 95 2.20 -12.23 -30.19
CA ALA A 95 3.36 -13.09 -30.47
C ALA A 95 4.13 -13.54 -29.21
N PHE A 96 4.05 -12.81 -28.09
CA PHE A 96 4.60 -13.24 -26.80
C PHE A 96 3.70 -14.26 -26.10
N TYR A 97 2.38 -14.07 -26.18
CA TYR A 97 1.37 -15.02 -25.70
C TYR A 97 1.41 -16.36 -26.46
N GLU A 98 1.40 -16.34 -27.79
CA GLU A 98 1.50 -17.56 -28.61
C GLU A 98 2.79 -18.33 -28.32
N ALA A 99 3.93 -17.63 -28.14
CA ALA A 99 5.20 -18.24 -27.76
C ALA A 99 5.20 -18.86 -26.34
N LEU A 100 4.32 -18.39 -25.44
CA LEU A 100 4.07 -19.01 -24.14
C LEU A 100 3.13 -20.23 -24.26
N LYS A 101 2.15 -20.22 -25.16
CA LYS A 101 1.29 -21.38 -25.44
C LYS A 101 2.08 -22.52 -26.08
N GLU A 102 2.92 -22.21 -27.06
CA GLU A 102 3.82 -23.18 -27.69
C GLU A 102 4.80 -23.75 -26.65
N LEU A 103 5.36 -22.92 -25.77
CA LEU A 103 6.19 -23.41 -24.65
C LEU A 103 5.40 -24.32 -23.70
N LYS A 104 4.16 -23.98 -23.34
CA LYS A 104 3.27 -24.83 -22.52
C LYS A 104 3.02 -26.19 -23.20
N HIS A 105 2.78 -26.19 -24.51
CA HIS A 105 2.53 -27.40 -25.29
C HIS A 105 3.78 -28.29 -25.41
N ILE A 106 4.96 -27.70 -25.70
CA ILE A 106 6.24 -28.44 -25.75
C ILE A 106 6.58 -29.04 -24.37
N CYS A 107 6.32 -28.32 -23.27
CA CYS A 107 6.48 -28.85 -21.91
C CYS A 107 5.52 -30.02 -21.63
N TYR A 108 4.25 -29.91 -22.04
CA TYR A 108 3.28 -30.99 -21.87
C TYR A 108 3.71 -32.25 -22.63
N GLN A 109 4.03 -32.13 -23.93
CA GLN A 109 4.49 -33.25 -24.76
C GLN A 109 5.71 -33.96 -24.16
N TYR A 110 6.67 -33.20 -23.63
CA TYR A 110 7.85 -33.80 -23.00
C TYR A 110 7.53 -34.54 -21.69
N LEU A 111 6.60 -34.02 -20.87
CA LEU A 111 6.18 -34.73 -19.65
C LEU A 111 5.41 -36.01 -19.98
N ASP A 112 4.52 -35.97 -20.97
CA ASP A 112 3.76 -37.14 -21.44
C ASP A 112 4.72 -38.24 -21.98
N GLU A 113 5.64 -37.87 -22.87
CA GLU A 113 6.59 -38.80 -23.49
C GLU A 113 7.64 -39.38 -22.53
N ALA A 114 7.93 -38.71 -21.40
CA ALA A 114 9.00 -39.13 -20.47
C ALA A 114 8.51 -39.61 -19.08
N TYR A 115 7.33 -39.18 -18.64
CA TYR A 115 6.77 -39.47 -17.30
C TYR A 115 5.30 -39.92 -17.33
N GLY A 116 4.64 -39.88 -18.49
CA GLY A 116 3.24 -40.29 -18.67
C GLY A 116 2.22 -39.16 -18.51
N ILE A 117 1.02 -39.40 -19.03
CA ILE A 117 -0.07 -38.42 -19.15
C ILE A 117 -0.47 -37.81 -17.79
N ASP A 118 -0.56 -38.61 -16.73
CA ASP A 118 -0.94 -38.15 -15.37
C ASP A 118 0.00 -37.02 -14.87
N VAL A 119 1.30 -37.14 -15.17
CA VAL A 119 2.31 -36.14 -14.82
C VAL A 119 2.21 -34.93 -15.75
N ALA A 120 1.90 -35.13 -17.03
CA ALA A 120 1.69 -34.05 -17.99
C ALA A 120 0.46 -33.19 -17.67
N GLU A 121 -0.68 -33.80 -17.33
CA GLU A 121 -1.92 -33.10 -16.96
C GLU A 121 -1.78 -32.33 -15.64
N SER A 122 -0.92 -32.79 -14.72
CA SER A 122 -0.60 -32.08 -13.47
C SER A 122 0.13 -30.73 -13.67
N ILE A 123 0.56 -30.35 -14.89
CA ILE A 123 1.47 -29.22 -15.13
C ILE A 123 0.85 -27.84 -14.82
N LYS A 124 1.23 -27.28 -13.66
CA LYS A 124 0.85 -25.92 -13.25
C LYS A 124 1.69 -24.85 -13.95
N PHE A 125 1.44 -24.65 -15.24
CA PHE A 125 2.10 -23.64 -16.07
C PHE A 125 1.69 -22.22 -15.64
N PRO A 126 2.61 -21.23 -15.55
CA PRO A 126 2.34 -19.92 -14.94
C PRO A 126 1.58 -18.93 -15.85
N LEU A 127 0.69 -19.41 -16.72
CA LEU A 127 -0.18 -18.60 -17.58
C LEU A 127 -1.63 -18.99 -17.32
N ILE A 128 -2.43 -18.04 -16.82
CA ILE A 128 -3.87 -18.25 -16.57
C ILE A 128 -4.66 -17.53 -17.67
N GLU A 129 -5.50 -18.29 -18.36
CA GLU A 129 -6.43 -17.84 -19.39
C GLU A 129 -7.84 -17.87 -18.76
N LYS A 130 -8.64 -16.80 -18.92
CA LYS A 130 -10.05 -16.76 -18.48
C LYS A 130 -10.90 -16.08 -19.56
N GLU A 131 -12.09 -16.60 -19.80
CA GLU A 131 -12.99 -16.07 -20.83
C GLU A 131 -13.33 -14.59 -20.58
N GLY A 132 -13.41 -13.81 -21.67
CA GLY A 132 -13.66 -12.37 -21.62
C GLY A 132 -12.59 -11.52 -20.93
N LYS A 133 -11.40 -12.07 -20.65
CA LYS A 133 -10.30 -11.38 -19.93
C LYS A 133 -8.95 -11.62 -20.59
N ALA A 134 -8.04 -10.67 -20.48
CA ALA A 134 -6.66 -10.83 -20.94
C ALA A 134 -5.96 -11.92 -20.10
N PRO A 135 -5.21 -12.85 -20.73
CA PRO A 135 -4.41 -13.84 -20.03
C PRO A 135 -3.39 -13.18 -19.09
N VAL A 136 -3.19 -13.77 -17.92
CA VAL A 136 -2.30 -13.25 -16.88
C VAL A 136 -1.15 -14.22 -16.65
N LEU A 137 0.08 -13.74 -16.83
CA LEU A 137 1.29 -14.46 -16.49
C LEU A 137 1.60 -14.26 -15.00
N TYR A 138 1.95 -15.33 -14.30
CA TYR A 138 2.33 -15.34 -12.88
C TYR A 138 3.83 -15.69 -12.73
N PRO A 139 4.76 -14.84 -13.21
CA PRO A 139 6.19 -15.11 -13.08
C PRO A 139 6.59 -15.08 -11.60
N ARG A 140 7.23 -16.16 -11.14
CA ARG A 140 7.85 -16.22 -9.80
C ARG A 140 9.15 -15.42 -9.83
N LEU A 141 9.28 -14.44 -8.93
CA LEU A 141 10.47 -13.61 -8.84
C LEU A 141 11.67 -14.42 -8.33
N MET A 142 12.87 -14.12 -8.84
CA MET A 142 14.13 -14.71 -8.38
C MET A 142 14.56 -14.14 -7.02
N TYR A 143 13.75 -14.42 -6.00
CA TYR A 143 14.01 -14.04 -4.61
C TYR A 143 15.00 -14.99 -3.95
N SER A 144 15.96 -14.44 -3.19
CA SER A 144 16.71 -15.21 -2.20
C SER A 144 16.73 -14.48 -0.86
N ARG A 145 16.32 -15.19 0.20
CA ARG A 145 16.34 -14.68 1.58
C ARG A 145 17.75 -14.25 2.00
N LYS A 146 18.80 -14.89 1.43
CA LYS A 146 20.22 -14.59 1.68
C LYS A 146 20.69 -13.28 1.03
N SER A 147 20.29 -12.96 -0.21
CA SER A 147 20.69 -11.71 -0.88
C SER A 147 20.01 -10.49 -0.23
N VAL A 148 18.70 -10.57 0.00
CA VAL A 148 17.93 -9.51 0.68
C VAL A 148 18.46 -9.28 2.10
N ALA A 149 18.65 -10.35 2.89
CA ALA A 149 19.24 -10.21 4.23
C ALA A 149 20.68 -9.66 4.22
N LYS A 150 21.48 -9.89 3.16
CA LYS A 150 22.83 -9.33 3.04
C LYS A 150 22.79 -7.83 2.71
N GLN A 151 21.91 -7.39 1.81
CA GLN A 151 21.71 -5.98 1.51
C GLN A 151 21.17 -5.22 2.74
N LEU A 152 20.11 -5.76 3.38
CA LEU A 152 19.54 -5.19 4.60
C LEU A 152 20.56 -5.11 5.75
N LYS A 153 21.39 -6.14 5.98
CA LYS A 153 22.44 -6.07 7.01
C LYS A 153 23.51 -5.02 6.70
N GLN A 154 23.84 -4.78 5.44
CA GLN A 154 24.82 -3.76 5.05
C GLN A 154 24.29 -2.32 5.14
N SER A 155 23.00 -2.08 4.90
CA SER A 155 22.38 -0.77 5.18
C SER A 155 22.18 -0.56 6.68
N HIS A 156 21.57 -1.52 7.37
CA HIS A 156 21.23 -1.46 8.79
C HIS A 156 22.46 -1.17 9.67
N TYR A 157 23.60 -1.87 9.48
CA TYR A 157 24.81 -1.64 10.29
C TYR A 157 25.38 -0.22 10.17
N LYS A 158 25.08 0.50 9.08
CA LYS A 158 25.51 1.90 8.87
C LYS A 158 24.53 2.93 9.46
N LEU A 159 23.28 2.53 9.73
CA LEU A 159 22.21 3.43 10.17
C LEU A 159 21.89 3.27 11.66
N THR A 160 21.84 2.05 12.20
CA THR A 160 21.48 1.81 13.61
C THR A 160 22.62 2.10 14.61
N ASN A 161 23.78 2.56 14.13
CA ASN A 161 24.89 3.03 14.97
C ASN A 161 24.92 4.56 15.14
N MET A 162 23.86 5.28 14.76
CA MET A 162 23.78 6.74 14.93
C MET A 162 23.37 7.12 16.37
N LYS A 163 24.32 7.57 17.19
CA LYS A 163 24.06 8.15 18.52
C LYS A 163 23.15 9.38 18.39
N LEU A 164 21.92 9.27 18.90
CA LEU A 164 20.92 10.35 18.92
C LEU A 164 21.48 11.64 19.56
N THR A 165 20.92 12.76 19.13
CA THR A 165 21.21 14.10 19.67
C THR A 165 20.07 14.50 20.60
N SER A 166 20.36 15.01 21.80
CA SER A 166 19.30 15.50 22.68
C SER A 166 18.64 16.74 22.05
N LEU A 167 17.34 16.93 22.26
CA LEU A 167 16.68 18.16 21.82
C LEU A 167 17.33 19.41 22.45
N LYS A 168 17.83 19.27 23.69
CA LYS A 168 18.58 20.31 24.44
C LYS A 168 19.98 20.56 23.86
N ASP A 169 20.53 19.62 23.07
CA ASP A 169 21.82 19.78 22.41
C ASP A 169 21.72 20.58 21.10
N ILE A 170 20.53 20.82 20.55
CA ILE A 170 20.37 21.60 19.31
C ILE A 170 20.41 23.09 19.63
N ASN A 171 21.62 23.63 19.65
CA ASN A 171 21.90 25.03 19.91
C ASN A 171 23.11 25.50 19.07
N LYS A 172 23.37 26.82 19.07
CA LYS A 172 24.45 27.47 18.29
C LYS A 172 25.86 26.87 18.48
N ASP A 173 26.14 26.30 19.66
CA ASP A 173 27.49 25.85 20.03
C ASP A 173 27.70 24.39 19.63
N ASN A 174 26.62 23.60 19.59
CA ASN A 174 26.62 22.19 19.27
C ASN A 174 26.23 21.87 17.81
N VAL A 175 25.46 22.71 17.12
CA VAL A 175 25.17 22.52 15.69
C VAL A 175 26.35 23.05 14.86
N ILE A 176 26.92 22.17 14.03
CA ILE A 176 28.05 22.45 13.15
C ILE A 176 27.54 22.44 11.70
N PHE A 177 27.74 23.56 11.02
CA PHE A 177 27.60 23.67 9.57
C PHE A 177 28.99 23.48 8.93
N GLU A 178 29.09 22.58 7.95
CA GLU A 178 30.34 22.43 7.19
C GLU A 178 30.54 23.59 6.19
N LYS A 179 31.72 23.68 5.57
CA LYS A 179 31.90 24.66 4.48
C LYS A 179 31.02 24.27 3.28
N PRO A 180 30.49 25.24 2.51
CA PRO A 180 29.84 24.96 1.23
C PRO A 180 30.76 24.17 0.30
N TYR A 181 30.18 23.27 -0.47
CA TYR A 181 30.82 22.59 -1.58
C TYR A 181 29.78 22.19 -2.63
N CYS A 182 30.15 22.25 -3.91
CA CYS A 182 29.29 21.82 -5.00
C CYS A 182 29.15 20.29 -4.99
N ASP A 183 27.92 19.78 -5.09
CA ASP A 183 27.65 18.34 -5.14
C ASP A 183 27.75 17.75 -6.56
N ARG A 184 27.39 16.46 -6.73
CA ARG A 184 27.47 15.77 -8.03
C ARG A 184 26.48 16.28 -9.08
N HIS A 185 25.63 17.22 -8.72
CA HIS A 185 24.69 17.92 -9.59
C HIS A 185 25.00 19.42 -9.64
N GLU A 186 26.23 19.80 -9.30
CA GLU A 186 26.79 21.17 -9.35
C GLU A 186 26.14 22.18 -8.38
N ARG A 187 25.23 21.72 -7.52
CA ARG A 187 24.53 22.51 -6.50
C ARG A 187 25.37 22.71 -5.25
N ASP A 188 25.32 23.91 -4.67
CA ASP A 188 26.01 24.20 -3.41
C ASP A 188 25.32 23.53 -2.20
N ARG A 189 26.09 22.71 -1.48
CA ARG A 189 25.65 21.90 -0.35
C ARG A 189 26.41 22.25 0.92
N ILE A 190 25.67 22.45 2.01
CA ILE A 190 26.20 22.64 3.37
C ILE A 190 25.68 21.51 4.24
N ASN A 191 26.54 20.57 4.66
CA ASN A 191 26.11 19.52 5.59
C ASN A 191 25.85 20.09 6.99
N ILE A 192 24.85 19.56 7.68
CA ILE A 192 24.52 19.89 9.06
C ILE A 192 24.92 18.71 9.95
N LYS A 193 25.66 18.96 11.03
CA LYS A 193 26.19 17.94 11.93
C LYS A 193 26.00 18.35 13.39
N ALA A 194 25.84 17.38 14.27
CA ALA A 194 25.97 17.61 15.71
C ALA A 194 27.45 17.53 16.11
N ARG A 195 27.86 18.33 17.08
CA ARG A 195 29.13 18.17 17.78
C ARG A 195 29.14 16.78 18.47
N GLY A 196 30.25 16.09 18.32
CA GLY A 196 30.58 14.89 19.09
C GLY A 196 31.89 15.12 19.85
N GLU A 197 32.16 14.27 20.83
CA GLU A 197 33.30 14.42 21.74
C GLU A 197 34.65 14.51 21.01
N ASN A 198 34.83 13.70 19.96
CA ASN A 198 36.07 13.65 19.16
C ASN A 198 35.91 14.08 17.70
N ASN A 199 34.71 13.99 17.13
CA ASN A 199 34.42 14.30 15.72
C ASN A 199 32.96 14.77 15.53
N PRO A 200 32.66 15.63 14.53
CA PRO A 200 31.29 15.92 14.12
C PRO A 200 30.56 14.66 13.65
N ARG A 201 29.34 14.45 14.14
CA ARG A 201 28.45 13.31 13.84
C ARG A 201 27.19 13.78 13.09
N PRO A 202 26.45 12.91 12.38
CA PRO A 202 25.16 13.28 11.79
C PRO A 202 24.23 13.90 12.85
N LEU A 203 23.48 14.95 12.49
CA LEU A 203 22.48 15.53 13.39
C LEU A 203 21.19 14.71 13.31
N VAL A 204 20.97 13.85 14.31
CA VAL A 204 19.84 12.90 14.34
C VAL A 204 18.99 13.13 15.59
N ILE A 205 17.68 13.25 15.42
CA ILE A 205 16.70 13.44 16.50
C ILE A 205 15.45 12.56 16.32
N THR A 206 14.76 12.31 17.43
CA THR A 206 13.48 11.60 17.43
C THR A 206 12.33 12.61 17.33
N VAL A 207 11.39 12.34 16.42
CA VAL A 207 10.08 12.97 16.35
C VAL A 207 9.14 12.24 17.31
N PRO A 208 8.34 12.95 18.14
CA PRO A 208 7.31 12.34 18.98
C PRO A 208 6.25 11.59 18.15
N PHE A 209 5.41 10.78 18.81
CA PHE A 209 4.32 10.06 18.14
C PHE A 209 3.28 11.04 17.57
N GLY A 210 3.23 11.18 16.24
CA GLY A 210 2.30 12.06 15.53
C GLY A 210 1.46 11.32 14.49
N VAL A 211 0.26 11.82 14.20
CA VAL A 211 -0.56 11.31 13.08
C VAL A 211 0.10 11.76 11.78
N SER A 212 0.39 10.78 10.92
CA SER A 212 1.11 10.99 9.66
C SER A 212 0.52 10.22 8.49
N VAL A 213 0.80 10.69 7.28
CA VAL A 213 0.48 10.00 6.02
C VAL A 213 1.74 9.91 5.16
N LEU A 214 1.99 8.74 4.56
CA LEU A 214 3.05 8.56 3.57
C LEU A 214 2.53 8.98 2.18
N HIS A 215 3.25 9.89 1.51
CA HIS A 215 2.93 10.35 0.16
C HIS A 215 4.09 10.10 -0.82
N SER A 216 3.73 9.78 -2.05
CA SER A 216 4.62 9.87 -3.20
C SER A 216 4.94 11.34 -3.50
N THR A 217 6.18 11.59 -3.88
CA THR A 217 6.70 12.91 -4.28
C THR A 217 6.88 12.89 -5.78
N LEU A 218 6.29 13.87 -6.46
CA LEU A 218 6.42 14.06 -7.90
C LEU A 218 7.27 15.31 -8.18
N ASN A 219 7.93 15.36 -9.33
CA ASN A 219 8.48 16.62 -9.86
C ASN A 219 7.45 17.35 -10.73
N ASP A 220 7.85 18.49 -11.32
CA ASP A 220 6.98 19.35 -12.13
C ASP A 220 6.48 18.66 -13.41
N LYS A 221 7.21 17.64 -13.89
CA LYS A 221 6.81 16.75 -14.99
C LYS A 221 5.85 15.63 -14.57
N ARG A 222 5.45 15.60 -13.29
CA ARG A 222 4.68 14.52 -12.62
C ARG A 222 5.39 13.16 -12.56
N GLU A 223 6.71 13.13 -12.78
CA GLU A 223 7.51 11.92 -12.62
C GLU A 223 7.73 11.62 -11.13
N HIS A 224 7.73 10.34 -10.74
CA HIS A 224 8.03 9.94 -9.37
C HIS A 224 9.51 10.19 -9.01
N VAL A 225 9.75 10.83 -7.86
CA VAL A 225 11.11 11.17 -7.38
C VAL A 225 11.42 10.69 -5.96
N GLY A 226 10.51 9.98 -5.30
CA GLY A 226 10.66 9.41 -3.96
C GLY A 226 9.47 9.72 -3.06
N TYR A 227 9.60 9.52 -1.75
CA TYR A 227 8.47 9.62 -0.81
C TYR A 227 8.75 10.62 0.31
N HIS A 228 7.70 11.14 0.93
CA HIS A 228 7.78 11.94 2.16
C HIS A 228 6.64 11.59 3.10
N PHE A 229 6.86 11.77 4.40
CA PHE A 229 5.76 11.83 5.35
C PHE A 229 5.23 13.27 5.42
N ILE A 230 3.92 13.37 5.60
CA ILE A 230 3.28 14.57 6.14
C ILE A 230 2.91 14.20 7.58
N SER A 231 3.54 14.85 8.57
CA SER A 231 3.33 14.57 10.00
C SER A 231 2.79 15.80 10.70
N HIS A 232 1.65 15.65 11.39
CA HIS A 232 0.94 16.75 12.04
C HIS A 232 1.07 16.69 13.57
N LEU A 233 1.37 17.84 14.19
CA LEU A 233 1.41 18.06 15.63
C LEU A 233 0.42 19.20 15.95
N ARG A 234 -0.64 18.91 16.73
CA ARG A 234 -1.73 19.88 16.98
C ARG A 234 -1.53 20.63 18.28
N MET A 235 -1.55 21.97 18.23
CA MET A 235 -1.33 22.86 19.37
C MET A 235 -2.43 22.80 20.45
N ASP A 236 -3.59 22.20 20.15
CA ASP A 236 -4.68 21.98 21.11
C ASP A 236 -4.39 20.85 22.12
N SER A 237 -3.41 19.99 21.84
CA SER A 237 -3.22 18.71 22.55
C SER A 237 -1.75 18.29 22.71
N LEU A 238 -0.78 19.20 22.50
CA LEU A 238 0.65 18.89 22.59
C LEU A 238 1.08 18.43 23.98
N SER A 239 1.71 17.27 24.05
CA SER A 239 2.55 16.89 25.18
C SER A 239 3.76 17.82 25.33
N SER A 240 4.35 17.87 26.52
CA SER A 240 5.60 18.60 26.77
C SER A 240 6.74 18.18 25.82
N LYS A 241 6.80 16.88 25.50
CA LYS A 241 7.75 16.28 24.53
C LYS A 241 7.59 16.86 23.11
N GLU A 242 6.36 17.18 22.69
CA GLU A 242 6.08 17.83 21.40
C GLU A 242 6.33 19.35 21.43
N VAL A 243 6.03 20.03 22.53
CA VAL A 243 6.36 21.44 22.71
C VAL A 243 7.88 21.64 22.65
N ASP A 244 8.65 20.80 23.33
CA ASP A 244 10.11 20.78 23.25
C ASP A 244 10.59 20.54 21.82
N PHE A 245 10.08 19.50 21.14
CA PHE A 245 10.43 19.22 19.73
C PHE A 245 10.14 20.40 18.80
N ILE A 246 8.96 21.01 18.89
CA ILE A 246 8.57 22.17 18.06
C ILE A 246 9.47 23.37 18.33
N ASN A 247 9.82 23.63 19.60
CA ASN A 247 10.72 24.73 19.96
C ASN A 247 12.16 24.47 19.49
N THR A 248 12.66 23.24 19.62
CA THR A 248 13.94 22.82 19.05
C THR A 248 14.00 22.99 17.53
N MET A 249 12.92 22.64 16.82
CA MET A 249 12.83 22.83 15.37
C MET A 249 12.76 24.31 14.95
N LYS A 250 12.19 25.20 15.79
CA LYS A 250 12.26 26.66 15.59
C LYS A 250 13.69 27.19 15.80
N GLU A 251 14.41 26.73 16.83
CA GLU A 251 15.81 27.12 17.03
C GLU A 251 16.68 26.65 15.85
N LEU A 252 16.54 25.38 15.44
CA LEU A 252 17.24 24.84 14.27
C LEU A 252 16.96 25.67 13.00
N LYS A 253 15.70 26.07 12.75
CA LYS A 253 15.36 26.98 11.63
C LYS A 253 16.07 28.33 11.74
N SER A 254 16.18 28.91 12.94
CA SER A 254 16.91 30.16 13.18
C SER A 254 18.42 30.01 12.97
N LEU A 255 19.01 28.87 13.37
CA LEU A 255 20.42 28.56 13.15
C LEU A 255 20.73 28.40 11.66
N CYS A 256 19.88 27.66 10.92
CA CYS A 256 20.01 27.53 9.46
C CYS A 256 19.91 28.90 8.76
N TYR A 257 18.91 29.73 9.10
CA TYR A 257 18.75 31.07 8.54
C TYR A 257 20.02 31.93 8.72
N LYS A 258 20.52 32.03 9.95
CA LYS A 258 21.73 32.81 10.29
C LYS A 258 22.99 32.28 9.60
N HIS A 259 23.02 31.00 9.23
CA HIS A 259 24.11 30.43 8.46
C HIS A 259 23.99 30.75 6.96
N VAL A 260 22.78 30.65 6.39
CA VAL A 260 22.52 31.02 4.99
C VAL A 260 22.78 32.51 4.76
N ASP A 261 22.28 33.38 5.63
CA ASP A 261 22.54 34.83 5.63
C ASP A 261 24.05 35.13 5.60
N LYS A 262 24.80 34.53 6.52
CA LYS A 262 26.26 34.70 6.61
C LYS A 262 27.04 34.21 5.36
N VAL A 263 26.49 33.28 4.58
CA VAL A 263 27.19 32.64 3.45
C VAL A 263 26.75 33.20 2.09
N TYR A 264 25.45 33.42 1.90
CA TYR A 264 24.82 33.80 0.63
C TYR A 264 24.01 35.12 0.70
N GLY A 265 23.99 35.80 1.86
CA GLY A 265 23.29 37.06 2.08
C GLY A 265 21.83 36.93 2.53
N GLU A 266 21.32 38.02 3.10
CA GLU A 266 19.98 38.12 3.70
C GLU A 266 18.85 37.77 2.72
N GLU A 267 18.87 38.29 1.49
CA GLU A 267 17.87 37.98 0.44
C GLU A 267 17.76 36.47 0.15
N THR A 268 18.88 35.77 0.19
CA THR A 268 18.97 34.32 -0.02
C THR A 268 18.50 33.53 1.22
N ALA A 269 18.65 34.11 2.41
CA ALA A 269 18.14 33.55 3.66
C ALA A 269 16.62 33.71 3.80
N GLU A 270 16.05 34.83 3.35
CA GLU A 270 14.59 35.03 3.31
C GLU A 270 13.89 34.01 2.40
N LYS A 271 14.53 33.63 1.28
CA LYS A 271 14.06 32.57 0.36
C LYS A 271 14.18 31.15 0.94
N MET A 272 14.81 30.94 2.10
CA MET A 272 15.13 29.60 2.64
C MET A 272 13.87 28.79 3.01
N LYS A 273 13.57 27.76 2.21
CA LYS A 273 12.50 26.79 2.47
C LYS A 273 12.93 25.79 3.53
N PHE A 274 12.36 25.91 4.73
CA PHE A 274 12.54 24.95 5.83
C PHE A 274 11.32 24.00 5.89
N PRO A 275 11.49 22.66 6.00
CA PRO A 275 10.42 21.67 5.87
C PRO A 275 9.54 21.52 7.14
N MET A 276 9.17 22.65 7.75
CA MET A 276 8.21 22.77 8.84
C MET A 276 7.37 24.04 8.63
N ARG A 277 6.04 23.89 8.66
CA ARG A 277 5.06 24.97 8.51
C ARG A 277 4.10 24.99 9.71
N CYS A 278 3.60 26.18 10.06
CA CYS A 278 2.48 26.35 10.97
C CYS A 278 1.26 26.79 10.16
N GLU A 279 0.13 26.13 10.35
CA GLU A 279 -1.15 26.43 9.71
C GLU A 279 -2.23 26.47 10.80
N GLY A 280 -2.66 27.68 11.17
CA GLY A 280 -3.51 27.88 12.35
C GLY A 280 -2.86 27.29 13.60
N SER A 281 -3.57 26.37 14.26
CA SER A 281 -3.13 25.63 15.44
C SER A 281 -2.40 24.32 15.13
N THR A 282 -1.95 24.05 13.90
CA THR A 282 -1.22 22.81 13.56
C THR A 282 0.18 23.10 13.04
N TRP A 283 1.18 22.39 13.56
CA TRP A 283 2.52 22.32 13.00
C TRP A 283 2.63 21.07 12.12
N THR A 284 3.04 21.25 10.86
CA THR A 284 3.24 20.16 9.91
C THR A 284 4.70 20.10 9.50
N ILE A 285 5.32 18.93 9.63
CA ILE A 285 6.68 18.66 9.13
C ILE A 285 6.63 17.72 7.91
N TYR A 286 7.58 17.91 6.99
CA TYR A 286 7.63 17.22 5.70
C TYR A 286 8.95 16.45 5.49
N PRO A 287 9.33 15.48 6.36
CA PRO A 287 10.58 14.76 6.22
C PRO A 287 10.49 13.73 5.07
N LYS A 288 11.55 13.67 4.26
CA LYS A 288 11.64 12.79 3.08
C LYS A 288 12.12 11.40 3.48
N LEU A 289 11.65 10.34 2.83
CA LEU A 289 12.23 9.02 3.00
C LEU A 289 13.55 8.94 2.23
N MET A 290 14.48 8.13 2.74
CA MET A 290 15.75 7.84 2.06
C MET A 290 15.48 6.97 0.83
N TYR A 291 15.21 7.59 -0.32
CA TYR A 291 14.85 6.91 -1.57
C TYR A 291 16.02 6.85 -2.55
N ASN A 292 16.28 5.67 -3.09
CA ASN A 292 17.29 5.40 -4.10
C ASN A 292 16.65 5.35 -5.49
N LYS A 293 16.53 6.50 -6.17
CA LYS A 293 15.89 6.61 -7.50
C LYS A 293 16.47 5.67 -8.56
N ALA A 294 17.74 5.28 -8.46
CA ALA A 294 18.39 4.39 -9.43
C ALA A 294 18.02 2.89 -9.29
N GLY A 295 17.35 2.50 -8.19
CA GLY A 295 16.83 1.14 -7.99
C GLY A 295 15.43 1.10 -7.41
N GLU A 296 14.71 2.23 -7.47
CA GLU A 296 13.36 2.48 -6.93
C GLU A 296 13.15 2.00 -5.47
N GLU A 297 14.23 2.01 -4.69
CA GLU A 297 14.34 1.38 -3.38
C GLU A 297 14.15 2.40 -2.24
N ILE A 298 13.20 2.13 -1.34
CA ILE A 298 13.09 2.85 -0.06
C ILE A 298 14.07 2.23 0.95
N ARG A 299 14.94 3.06 1.55
CA ARG A 299 15.94 2.66 2.55
C ARG A 299 15.60 3.06 3.98
N THR A 300 14.56 3.88 4.16
CA THR A 300 13.97 4.14 5.47
C THR A 300 13.30 2.88 5.98
N LEU A 301 13.67 2.42 7.18
CA LEU A 301 13.14 1.18 7.75
C LEU A 301 11.87 1.46 8.56
N PHE A 302 10.85 0.61 8.39
CA PHE A 302 9.55 0.72 9.05
C PHE A 302 9.40 -0.48 10.00
N TYR A 303 8.98 -0.25 11.23
CA TYR A 303 8.86 -1.26 12.29
C TYR A 303 7.48 -1.20 12.95
N THR A 304 6.92 -2.36 13.31
CA THR A 304 5.80 -2.45 14.26
C THR A 304 6.25 -2.14 15.70
N GLY A 305 5.31 -2.01 16.64
CA GLY A 305 5.62 -2.02 18.08
C GLY A 305 6.41 -3.27 18.52
N SER A 306 6.14 -4.43 17.92
CA SER A 306 6.91 -5.67 18.10
C SER A 306 8.25 -5.75 17.34
N GLY A 307 8.75 -4.62 16.81
CA GLY A 307 10.04 -4.55 16.10
C GLY A 307 10.10 -5.26 14.74
N LYS A 308 8.99 -5.82 14.25
CA LYS A 308 8.91 -6.50 12.95
C LYS A 308 9.04 -5.47 11.83
N VAL A 309 9.99 -5.70 10.92
CA VAL A 309 10.18 -4.84 9.73
C VAL A 309 9.00 -5.01 8.77
N MET A 310 8.46 -3.88 8.31
CA MET A 310 7.31 -3.77 7.41
C MET A 310 7.71 -3.14 6.06
N ASP A 311 6.90 -3.38 5.03
CA ASP A 311 7.01 -2.67 3.75
C ASP A 311 6.45 -1.24 3.90
N PRO A 312 7.25 -0.17 3.62
CA PRO A 312 6.76 1.20 3.61
C PRO A 312 5.56 1.43 2.68
N LEU A 313 5.51 0.77 1.52
CA LEU A 313 4.48 0.98 0.52
C LEU A 313 3.09 0.53 1.00
N PHE A 314 3.01 -0.38 1.99
CA PHE A 314 1.75 -0.75 2.63
C PHE A 314 1.03 0.45 3.26
N TYR A 315 1.76 1.51 3.65
CA TYR A 315 1.22 2.71 4.30
C TYR A 315 1.04 3.90 3.34
N LEU A 316 1.31 3.74 2.04
CA LEU A 316 1.12 4.79 1.04
C LEU A 316 -0.35 5.26 1.03
N HIS A 317 -0.56 6.56 1.20
CA HIS A 317 -1.86 7.22 1.35
C HIS A 317 -2.73 6.74 2.53
N LYS A 318 -2.17 6.02 3.51
CA LYS A 318 -2.86 5.63 4.75
C LYS A 318 -2.42 6.51 5.92
N PHE A 319 -3.38 6.91 6.76
CA PHE A 319 -3.10 7.51 8.05
C PHE A 319 -2.53 6.46 9.02
N CYS A 320 -1.49 6.84 9.76
CA CYS A 320 -0.87 6.00 10.79
C CYS A 320 -0.30 6.89 11.91
N GLN A 321 -0.15 6.36 13.12
CA GLN A 321 0.54 7.06 14.21
C GLN A 321 1.99 6.60 14.22
N VAL A 322 2.93 7.53 14.06
CA VAL A 322 4.34 7.19 13.88
C VAL A 322 5.27 7.97 14.80
N LYS A 323 6.29 7.29 15.30
CA LYS A 323 7.45 7.87 15.99
C LYS A 323 8.65 7.67 15.07
N MET A 324 9.23 8.77 14.58
CA MET A 324 10.28 8.74 13.55
C MET A 324 11.63 9.10 14.15
N THR A 325 12.70 8.52 13.62
CA THR A 325 14.05 9.05 13.78
C THR A 325 14.42 9.80 12.50
N ILE A 326 14.73 11.09 12.60
CA ILE A 326 15.05 11.95 11.45
C ILE A 326 16.50 12.45 11.50
N VAL A 327 17.11 12.53 10.32
CA VAL A 327 18.43 13.10 10.07
C VAL A 327 18.27 14.47 9.44
N ILE A 328 18.83 15.49 10.07
CA ILE A 328 19.00 16.83 9.50
C ILE A 328 20.28 16.78 8.64
N ASP A 329 20.13 16.55 7.33
CA ASP A 329 21.27 16.19 6.46
C ASP A 329 22.08 17.42 6.00
N CYS A 330 21.41 18.36 5.32
CA CYS A 330 22.08 19.48 4.69
C CYS A 330 21.14 20.66 4.39
N ILE A 331 21.75 21.79 4.06
CA ILE A 331 21.14 22.85 3.26
C ILE A 331 21.62 22.65 1.81
N LEU A 332 20.70 22.75 0.85
CA LEU A 332 20.99 22.80 -0.58
C LEU A 332 20.58 24.17 -1.13
N ASN A 333 21.50 24.86 -1.81
CA ASN A 333 21.19 25.96 -2.69
C ASN A 333 20.98 25.41 -4.12
N TYR A 334 19.91 25.86 -4.77
CA TYR A 334 19.62 25.58 -6.18
C TYR A 334 19.72 26.90 -6.92
N ASP A 335 20.88 27.12 -7.54
CA ASP A 335 21.17 28.17 -8.54
C ASP A 335 20.71 29.58 -8.11
N ASP A 336 20.91 29.91 -6.83
CA ASP A 336 20.54 31.15 -6.13
C ASP A 336 19.03 31.52 -6.11
N GLU A 337 18.17 30.76 -6.80
CA GLU A 337 16.72 30.93 -6.76
C GLU A 337 16.08 30.27 -5.53
N GLN A 338 16.60 29.12 -5.06
CA GLN A 338 15.97 28.36 -3.98
C GLN A 338 16.97 27.68 -3.03
N VAL A 339 17.09 28.21 -1.81
CA VAL A 339 17.73 27.49 -0.69
C VAL A 339 16.71 26.62 0.05
N SER A 340 17.08 25.38 0.41
CA SER A 340 16.20 24.49 1.18
C SER A 340 16.94 23.52 2.11
N VAL A 341 16.41 23.35 3.33
CA VAL A 341 16.94 22.39 4.31
C VAL A 341 16.35 21.00 4.06
N GLN A 342 17.21 19.98 3.95
CA GLN A 342 16.80 18.59 3.76
C GLN A 342 16.73 17.86 5.10
N ILE A 343 15.55 17.31 5.41
CA ILE A 343 15.33 16.40 6.54
C ILE A 343 14.93 15.04 5.96
N ASN A 344 15.65 13.99 6.35
CA ASN A 344 15.43 12.62 5.89
C ASN A 344 14.98 11.73 7.05
N VAL A 345 14.11 10.75 6.80
CA VAL A 345 13.66 9.77 7.79
C VAL A 345 14.60 8.56 7.79
N ASN A 346 15.19 8.24 8.93
CA ASN A 346 16.06 7.08 9.13
C ASN A 346 15.23 5.81 9.39
N ASP A 347 14.40 5.88 10.43
CA ASP A 347 13.59 4.78 10.98
C ASP A 347 12.18 5.30 11.34
N VAL A 348 11.19 4.42 11.25
CA VAL A 348 9.78 4.70 11.54
C VAL A 348 9.19 3.60 12.40
N TYR A 349 8.77 3.91 13.62
CA TYR A 349 7.97 3.01 14.46
C TYR A 349 6.50 3.35 14.29
N ILE A 350 5.66 2.35 13.98
CA ILE A 350 4.25 2.53 13.64
C ILE A 350 3.35 1.86 14.69
N LYS A 351 2.52 2.66 15.39
CA LYS A 351 1.28 2.19 16.02
C LYS A 351 0.21 2.35 14.93
N PRO A 352 -0.28 1.25 14.31
CA PRO A 352 -1.28 1.36 13.26
C PRO A 352 -2.54 2.01 13.82
N LEU A 353 -3.11 2.97 13.10
CA LEU A 353 -4.44 3.48 13.40
C LEU A 353 -5.44 2.45 12.84
N TRP A 354 -5.94 1.59 13.72
CA TRP A 354 -7.12 0.77 13.42
C TRP A 354 -8.29 1.74 13.15
N ASP A 355 -9.22 1.40 12.26
CA ASP A 355 -10.36 2.30 12.00
C ASP A 355 -11.25 2.34 13.24
N ASP A 356 -11.08 3.43 13.99
CA ASP A 356 -11.62 3.65 15.34
C ASP A 356 -13.15 3.56 15.41
N ARG A 357 -13.83 3.56 14.25
CA ARG A 357 -15.26 3.30 14.10
C ARG A 357 -15.66 1.85 14.37
N ILE A 358 -14.74 0.89 14.33
CA ILE A 358 -14.98 -0.50 14.74
C ILE A 358 -14.79 -0.62 16.26
N SER A 359 -13.69 -0.10 16.82
CA SER A 359 -13.38 -0.19 18.25
C SER A 359 -14.36 0.57 19.16
N ARG A 360 -14.88 1.74 18.72
CA ARG A 360 -15.82 2.57 19.49
C ARG A 360 -17.20 1.94 19.76
N LEU A 361 -17.48 0.75 19.23
CA LEU A 361 -18.67 -0.04 19.56
C LEU A 361 -18.39 -1.16 20.59
N VAL A 362 -17.13 -1.38 20.97
CA VAL A 362 -16.69 -2.54 21.77
C VAL A 362 -15.99 -2.10 23.07
N SER A 363 -15.32 -0.94 23.10
CA SER A 363 -14.53 -0.49 24.27
C SER A 363 -15.20 0.66 25.04
N LEU A 364 -15.99 0.32 26.06
CA LEU A 364 -16.34 1.18 27.20
C LEU A 364 -16.18 0.39 28.51
N SER A 365 -14.97 -0.08 28.79
CA SER A 365 -14.54 -0.58 30.10
C SER A 365 -13.03 -0.47 30.22
N ASP A 366 -12.58 -0.06 31.40
CA ASP A 366 -11.26 -0.22 32.01
C ASP A 366 -10.03 0.41 31.31
N GLU A 367 -9.42 1.36 32.03
CA GLU A 367 -8.17 2.06 31.71
C GLU A 367 -6.98 1.36 32.39
N GLU A 368 -6.07 0.74 31.63
CA GLU A 368 -4.73 0.34 32.10
C GLU A 368 -3.83 -0.04 30.88
N GLU A 369 -3.11 0.94 30.28
CA GLU A 369 -1.95 0.66 29.40
C GLU A 369 -0.68 0.67 30.27
N GLU A 370 -0.07 -0.49 30.53
CA GLU A 370 1.23 -0.58 31.21
C GLU A 370 2.37 -0.08 30.29
N GLU A 371 3.08 0.99 30.68
CA GLU A 371 4.38 1.32 30.07
C GLU A 371 5.48 0.44 30.69
N GLU A 372 5.88 -0.64 29.99
CA GLU A 372 6.99 -1.51 30.42
C GLU A 372 8.31 -0.72 30.60
N GLU A 373 8.93 -0.88 31.78
CA GLU A 373 10.09 -0.09 32.22
C GLU A 373 11.41 -0.53 31.55
N TYR A 374 11.72 0.03 30.37
CA TYR A 374 13.05 -0.08 29.77
C TYR A 374 14.04 0.96 30.35
N GLY A 375 14.53 0.69 31.57
CA GLY A 375 15.51 1.51 32.27
C GLY A 375 16.97 1.40 31.75
N PRO A 376 17.95 2.09 32.39
CA PRO A 376 17.83 2.81 33.67
C PRO A 376 18.23 4.30 33.64
N GLU A 377 18.09 4.95 34.80
CA GLU A 377 18.65 6.25 35.22
C GLU A 377 18.07 7.55 34.60
N ALA A 378 16.94 8.02 35.17
CA ALA A 378 16.92 9.26 35.96
C ALA A 378 15.60 9.39 36.76
N THR A 379 15.70 9.55 38.09
CA THR A 379 14.55 9.68 39.01
C THR A 379 14.13 11.13 39.23
N GLU A 380 12.83 11.43 39.20
CA GLU A 380 12.10 12.10 40.31
C GLU A 380 10.59 12.18 40.05
N THR A 381 9.79 12.15 41.11
CA THR A 381 8.31 12.08 41.10
C THR A 381 7.65 13.42 41.48
N TYR A 382 6.51 13.80 40.87
CA TYR A 382 5.22 14.05 41.59
C TYR A 382 4.05 14.53 40.67
N TRP A 383 2.83 14.49 41.26
CA TRP A 383 1.55 15.20 40.95
C TRP A 383 0.41 14.39 40.28
N PRO A 384 -0.88 14.65 40.65
CA PRO A 384 -2.03 13.80 40.34
C PRO A 384 -2.89 14.25 39.12
N GLN A 385 -3.95 13.47 38.88
CA GLN A 385 -4.87 13.49 37.74
C GLN A 385 -5.72 14.77 37.56
N GLY A 386 -6.28 14.92 36.35
CA GLY A 386 -7.37 15.84 36.01
C GLY A 386 -7.95 15.52 34.62
N ASP A 387 -9.21 15.09 34.56
CA ASP A 387 -9.86 14.60 33.34
C ASP A 387 -10.36 15.73 32.41
N LEU A 388 -10.58 15.42 31.12
CA LEU A 388 -11.91 15.48 30.47
C LEU A 388 -11.87 15.45 28.92
N LEU A 389 -12.13 14.25 28.38
CA LEU A 389 -13.11 13.91 27.32
C LEU A 389 -13.48 14.88 26.14
N PHE A 390 -13.53 14.25 24.95
CA PHE A 390 -14.49 14.37 23.83
C PHE A 390 -14.11 14.99 22.45
N ASN A 391 -14.81 14.46 21.44
CA ASN A 391 -14.63 14.67 20.00
C ASN A 391 -15.36 15.93 19.47
N PRO A 392 -14.92 16.47 18.31
CA PRO A 392 -15.79 17.18 17.38
C PRO A 392 -16.03 16.41 16.07
N VAL A 393 -17.30 16.36 15.64
CA VAL A 393 -17.69 16.00 14.26
C VAL A 393 -17.76 17.29 13.44
N PHE A 394 -17.10 17.33 12.28
CA PHE A 394 -17.19 18.49 11.38
C PHE A 394 -18.32 18.35 10.35
N LYS A 395 -19.22 19.34 10.33
CA LYS A 395 -19.95 19.75 9.13
C LYS A 395 -19.34 21.07 8.65
N SER A 396 -19.07 21.17 7.35
CA SER A 396 -18.63 22.42 6.74
C SER A 396 -19.84 23.26 6.30
N THR A 397 -19.83 24.54 6.65
CA THR A 397 -20.69 25.57 6.06
C THR A 397 -19.81 26.78 5.78
N GLN A 398 -19.68 27.15 4.51
CA GLN A 398 -19.04 28.40 4.10
C GLN A 398 -19.93 29.60 4.47
N GLY A 399 -19.31 30.75 4.70
CA GLY A 399 -20.00 32.03 4.92
C GLY A 399 -19.01 33.18 4.74
N ASP A 400 -19.15 33.91 3.65
CA ASP A 400 -18.34 35.09 3.33
C ASP A 400 -18.86 36.33 4.06
N THR A 401 -17.98 37.18 4.59
CA THR A 401 -18.27 38.57 4.97
C THR A 401 -17.00 39.42 4.91
N ASP A 402 -17.10 40.60 4.28
CA ASP A 402 -15.99 41.54 4.12
C ASP A 402 -15.93 42.60 5.24
N GLU A 403 -14.71 42.91 5.71
CA GLU A 403 -14.26 44.23 6.20
C GLU A 403 -15.05 44.89 7.39
N PRO A 404 -14.69 46.11 7.90
CA PRO A 404 -13.65 47.05 7.47
C PRO A 404 -12.63 47.49 8.53
N ASN A 405 -11.71 48.35 8.08
CA ASN A 405 -10.68 49.04 8.86
C ASN A 405 -11.24 49.96 9.97
N ALA A 406 -10.53 50.00 11.10
CA ALA A 406 -10.46 51.16 11.99
C ALA A 406 -9.05 51.22 12.62
N GLY A 407 -8.47 52.41 12.74
CA GLY A 407 -7.17 52.61 13.36
C GLY A 407 -7.15 53.86 14.22
N ASP A 408 -6.25 53.90 15.22
CA ASP A 408 -5.86 55.13 15.89
C ASP A 408 -4.41 55.02 16.42
N THR A 409 -3.95 56.06 17.09
CA THR A 409 -2.55 56.45 17.23
C THR A 409 -2.14 56.66 18.70
N SER A 410 -0.86 56.49 19.01
CA SER A 410 -0.21 57.15 20.15
C SER A 410 1.29 57.34 19.90
N GLU A 411 1.90 58.33 20.55
CA GLU A 411 3.25 58.82 20.22
C GLU A 411 4.38 58.31 21.16
N ARG A 412 5.62 58.60 20.73
CA ARG A 412 6.84 58.85 21.54
C ARG A 412 7.55 57.61 22.13
N CYS A 413 8.89 57.59 22.24
CA CYS A 413 9.77 58.75 22.44
C CYS A 413 11.23 58.58 21.96
N MET A 414 11.85 59.72 21.61
CA MET A 414 13.30 60.03 21.55
C MET A 414 14.22 59.43 20.46
N ALA A 415 15.13 60.30 19.96
CA ALA A 415 16.12 60.01 18.92
C ALA A 415 17.51 60.58 19.25
N ARG A 416 18.57 60.00 18.66
CA ARG A 416 19.96 60.51 18.55
C ARG A 416 20.64 59.82 17.35
N ALA A 417 21.51 60.44 16.54
CA ALA A 417 21.86 61.85 16.36
C ALA A 417 22.56 62.07 14.99
N PHE A 418 22.42 63.26 14.38
CA PHE A 418 23.01 63.59 13.07
C PHE A 418 24.49 64.02 13.12
N LYS A 419 25.26 63.66 12.08
CA LYS A 419 26.52 64.26 11.57
C LYS A 419 26.82 63.61 10.19
N LYS A 420 27.37 64.28 9.16
CA LYS A 420 27.52 65.72 8.86
C LYS A 420 27.92 65.87 7.37
N ILE A 421 27.25 66.69 6.57
CA ILE A 421 27.69 67.11 5.21
C ILE A 421 27.48 68.64 5.09
N PRO A 422 28.42 69.42 4.50
CA PRO A 422 28.33 70.89 4.46
C PRO A 422 27.58 71.46 3.25
N ASN A 423 26.98 72.64 3.43
CA ASN A 423 26.21 73.39 2.41
C ASN A 423 27.08 74.27 1.49
N TRP A 424 26.79 74.25 0.19
CA TRP A 424 26.94 75.33 -0.80
C TRP A 424 26.15 74.92 -2.08
N MET A 425 25.55 75.78 -2.93
CA MET A 425 25.35 77.24 -2.86
C MET A 425 24.09 77.66 -3.68
N ILE A 426 23.21 78.48 -3.08
CA ILE A 426 22.37 79.55 -3.65
C ILE A 426 21.74 79.40 -5.09
N LEU A 427 20.42 79.17 -5.11
CA LEU A 427 19.33 79.80 -5.92
C LEU A 427 19.58 80.29 -7.37
N GLY A 428 18.76 79.81 -8.33
CA GLY A 428 18.58 80.41 -9.67
C GLY A 428 17.30 79.96 -10.39
N LYS A 429 16.26 80.82 -10.44
CA LYS A 429 14.88 80.48 -10.86
C LYS A 429 14.61 80.51 -12.38
N ASN A 430 13.57 79.75 -12.82
CA ASN A 430 12.63 79.97 -13.95
C ASN A 430 12.73 79.13 -15.27
N SER A 431 11.76 78.19 -15.40
CA SER A 431 10.91 77.98 -16.61
C SER A 431 11.45 77.19 -17.84
N PRO A 432 10.64 76.79 -18.86
CA PRO A 432 10.34 75.36 -19.01
C PRO A 432 10.31 74.76 -20.45
N PHE A 433 10.13 73.43 -20.52
CA PHE A 433 9.62 72.58 -21.63
C PHE A 433 9.94 72.91 -23.11
N ARG A 434 10.68 71.97 -23.74
CA ARG A 434 10.93 71.61 -25.16
C ARG A 434 12.46 71.57 -25.41
N GLY A 435 13.01 70.78 -26.33
CA GLY A 435 12.44 69.85 -27.30
C GLY A 435 13.48 69.61 -28.40
N THR A 436 13.81 68.36 -28.70
CA THR A 436 14.85 67.89 -29.65
C THR A 436 14.62 68.32 -31.12
N PRO A 437 15.58 68.15 -32.08
CA PRO A 437 16.94 67.54 -32.01
C PRO A 437 18.06 68.38 -32.72
N ILE A 438 19.15 67.70 -33.14
CA ILE A 438 20.15 68.03 -34.20
C ILE A 438 21.45 68.71 -33.73
N PHE A 439 22.56 67.94 -33.74
CA PHE A 439 23.70 68.15 -34.65
C PHE A 439 24.47 66.81 -34.86
N ASP A 440 25.44 66.81 -35.77
CA ASP A 440 25.94 65.63 -36.52
C ASP A 440 27.46 65.79 -36.85
N TYR A 441 28.10 64.76 -37.45
CA TYR A 441 29.52 64.67 -37.89
C TYR A 441 30.57 64.55 -36.73
N GLU A 442 31.66 63.75 -36.80
CA GLU A 442 32.23 62.91 -37.88
C GLU A 442 33.23 61.82 -37.38
N LYS A 443 33.51 60.81 -38.24
CA LYS A 443 34.76 59.99 -38.38
C LYS A 443 35.43 59.29 -37.17
N LEU A 444 35.59 57.96 -37.28
CA LEU A 444 36.79 57.37 -37.92
C LEU A 444 36.53 55.95 -38.49
N GLU A 445 37.47 55.51 -39.32
CA GLU A 445 37.76 54.23 -40.02
C GLU A 445 37.52 52.90 -39.26
N GLU A 446 37.62 51.71 -39.87
CA GLU A 446 37.38 51.20 -41.24
C GLU A 446 37.67 49.68 -41.24
N PHE A 447 36.78 48.82 -41.76
CA PHE A 447 37.15 47.52 -42.36
C PHE A 447 35.95 46.97 -43.17
N LYS A 448 36.21 46.27 -44.27
CA LYS A 448 35.19 45.66 -45.16
C LYS A 448 35.65 44.29 -45.68
N GLU A 449 34.73 43.33 -45.67
CA GLU A 449 34.52 42.29 -46.69
C GLU A 449 33.11 41.74 -46.43
N LYS A 450 32.10 42.07 -47.25
CA LYS A 450 31.69 41.49 -48.54
C LYS A 450 31.15 40.05 -48.45
N GLU A 451 29.82 39.94 -48.70
CA GLU A 451 29.17 39.06 -49.71
C GLU A 451 29.37 37.53 -49.61
N GLU A 452 28.47 36.67 -50.13
CA GLU A 452 27.23 36.87 -50.89
C GLU A 452 26.16 35.81 -50.53
N SER A 453 25.04 35.74 -51.27
CA SER A 453 23.88 34.89 -50.93
C SER A 453 23.39 34.01 -52.09
N GLU A 454 23.19 32.72 -51.83
CA GLU A 454 22.29 31.84 -52.59
C GLU A 454 21.39 31.10 -51.56
N ALA A 455 20.05 31.03 -51.65
CA ALA A 455 19.13 30.85 -52.78
C ALA A 455 18.96 29.38 -53.20
N PHE A 456 17.91 28.74 -52.67
CA PHE A 456 17.27 27.57 -53.30
C PHE A 456 15.76 27.60 -53.03
N LYS A 457 14.98 27.11 -54.00
CA LYS A 457 13.53 26.97 -53.99
C LYS A 457 13.16 25.65 -54.70
N ASP A 458 11.87 25.47 -54.95
CA ASP A 458 11.28 24.50 -55.89
C ASP A 458 11.19 23.05 -55.34
N ASP A 459 10.11 22.29 -55.53
CA ASP A 459 8.74 22.66 -55.95
C ASP A 459 7.73 21.52 -55.71
N TRP A 460 6.42 21.84 -55.85
CA TRP A 460 5.31 20.92 -56.22
C TRP A 460 4.96 19.74 -55.25
N TYR A 461 3.77 19.10 -55.29
CA TYR A 461 2.55 19.21 -56.12
C TYR A 461 1.31 19.14 -55.18
N ALA A 462 0.24 19.88 -55.46
CA ALA A 462 -1.09 19.66 -54.89
C ALA A 462 -2.06 19.06 -55.94
N LEU A 463 -3.03 18.25 -55.50
CA LEU A 463 -4.08 17.66 -56.34
C LEU A 463 -5.45 17.80 -55.66
N GLU A 464 -6.42 18.32 -56.41
CA GLU A 464 -7.83 18.48 -56.02
C GLU A 464 -8.77 17.79 -57.03
N LEU A 465 -10.06 17.77 -56.68
CA LEU A 465 -11.24 17.47 -57.51
C LEU A 465 -11.54 15.99 -57.79
N PRO A 466 -12.82 15.63 -58.07
CA PRO A 466 -14.06 16.41 -57.98
C PRO A 466 -15.11 15.78 -57.03
N TRP A 467 -16.31 16.38 -56.98
CA TRP A 467 -17.50 15.84 -56.31
C TRP A 467 -18.34 14.96 -57.27
N SER A 468 -19.12 14.03 -56.69
CA SER A 468 -20.34 13.42 -57.25
C SER A 468 -21.18 12.98 -56.04
N GLU A 469 -22.27 13.67 -55.71
CA GLU A 469 -23.65 13.46 -56.21
C GLU A 469 -24.44 12.43 -55.38
N GLU A 470 -25.76 12.54 -55.44
CA GLU A 470 -26.71 12.03 -54.44
C GLU A 470 -27.27 10.65 -54.83
N GLU A 471 -27.49 9.77 -53.86
CA GLU A 471 -28.55 8.75 -53.93
C GLU A 471 -29.25 8.65 -52.57
N ASP A 472 -30.54 8.98 -52.54
CA ASP A 472 -31.42 8.77 -51.39
C ASP A 472 -31.77 7.28 -51.26
N LEU A 473 -31.71 6.73 -50.04
CA LEU A 473 -32.36 5.46 -49.70
C LEU A 473 -33.02 5.55 -48.33
N ASP A 474 -34.31 5.88 -48.33
CA ASP A 474 -35.21 5.58 -47.22
C ASP A 474 -35.25 4.07 -46.97
N ASN A 475 -35.00 3.66 -45.72
CA ASN A 475 -35.44 2.37 -45.18
C ASN A 475 -35.60 2.50 -43.66
N GLU A 476 -36.82 2.78 -43.22
CA GLU A 476 -37.22 2.61 -41.82
C GLU A 476 -37.44 1.11 -41.53
N GLU A 477 -36.42 0.43 -41.00
CA GLU A 477 -36.61 -0.85 -40.31
C GLU A 477 -36.43 -0.66 -38.79
N ASP A 478 -37.51 -0.86 -38.03
CA ASP A 478 -37.54 -0.78 -36.57
C ASP A 478 -36.76 -1.95 -35.94
N ASP A 479 -35.44 -1.79 -35.75
CA ASP A 479 -34.61 -2.72 -34.98
C ASP A 479 -34.61 -2.35 -33.47
N PRO A 480 -35.27 -3.13 -32.59
CA PRO A 480 -35.48 -2.75 -31.20
C PRO A 480 -34.23 -2.88 -30.31
N GLU A 481 -33.20 -3.61 -30.74
CA GLU A 481 -32.05 -3.98 -29.87
C GLU A 481 -30.84 -3.03 -29.95
N GLY A 482 -31.02 -1.84 -30.55
CA GLY A 482 -30.00 -0.79 -30.64
C GLY A 482 -29.41 -0.35 -29.28
N CYS A 483 -28.11 -0.57 -29.13
CA CYS A 483 -27.30 -0.34 -27.92
C CYS A 483 -27.43 1.09 -27.33
N PHE A 484 -27.37 1.19 -26.00
CA PHE A 484 -27.64 2.41 -25.22
C PHE A 484 -26.81 3.64 -25.64
N CYS A 485 -25.60 3.44 -26.18
CA CYS A 485 -24.66 4.51 -26.53
C CYS A 485 -25.15 5.46 -27.63
N THR A 486 -26.02 5.02 -28.54
CA THR A 486 -26.51 5.86 -29.67
C THR A 486 -27.65 6.81 -29.28
N ARG A 487 -28.21 6.69 -28.07
CA ARG A 487 -29.45 7.40 -27.66
C ARG A 487 -29.25 8.80 -27.06
N GLN A 488 -28.04 9.36 -27.08
CA GLN A 488 -27.73 10.64 -26.41
C GLN A 488 -28.53 11.86 -26.94
N THR A 489 -29.07 11.81 -28.16
CA THR A 489 -29.92 12.87 -28.72
C THR A 489 -31.37 12.85 -28.19
N LYS A 490 -31.78 11.83 -27.41
CA LYS A 490 -33.18 11.54 -27.08
C LYS A 490 -33.63 12.00 -25.69
N TYR A 491 -32.80 12.77 -24.97
CA TYR A 491 -33.13 13.37 -23.67
C TYR A 491 -33.23 14.89 -23.79
N HIS A 492 -34.38 15.48 -23.48
CA HIS A 492 -34.62 16.92 -23.64
C HIS A 492 -34.28 17.73 -22.38
N THR A 493 -34.13 17.07 -21.24
CA THR A 493 -33.77 17.68 -19.95
C THR A 493 -32.71 16.86 -19.20
N SER A 494 -31.96 17.53 -18.32
CA SER A 494 -30.99 16.89 -17.43
C SER A 494 -31.66 15.93 -16.42
N THR A 495 -32.92 16.18 -16.05
CA THR A 495 -33.70 15.33 -15.14
C THR A 495 -33.99 13.96 -15.77
N GLU A 496 -34.37 13.90 -17.04
CA GLU A 496 -34.63 12.64 -17.76
C GLU A 496 -33.35 11.80 -17.87
N PHE A 497 -32.21 12.43 -18.18
CA PHE A 497 -30.91 11.77 -18.21
C PHE A 497 -30.49 11.20 -16.84
N LEU A 498 -30.72 11.95 -15.76
CA LEU A 498 -30.43 11.50 -14.39
C LEU A 498 -31.35 10.34 -13.95
N ASN A 499 -32.63 10.37 -14.33
CA ASN A 499 -33.57 9.28 -14.07
C ASN A 499 -33.17 8.01 -14.82
N ALA A 500 -32.88 8.09 -16.13
CA ALA A 500 -32.39 6.96 -16.91
C ALA A 500 -31.07 6.38 -16.34
N THR A 501 -30.19 7.24 -15.83
CA THR A 501 -28.96 6.82 -15.12
C THR A 501 -29.25 6.09 -13.80
N ALA A 502 -30.31 6.48 -13.08
CA ALA A 502 -30.74 5.81 -11.86
C ALA A 502 -31.40 4.44 -12.15
N GLU A 503 -32.20 4.35 -13.20
CA GLU A 503 -32.79 3.09 -13.68
C GLU A 503 -31.70 2.10 -14.12
N CYS A 504 -30.73 2.52 -14.93
CA CYS A 504 -29.59 1.67 -15.31
C CYS A 504 -28.82 1.13 -14.10
N LYS A 505 -28.61 1.94 -13.05
CA LYS A 505 -27.96 1.50 -11.80
C LYS A 505 -28.77 0.46 -11.03
N ASN A 506 -30.10 0.49 -11.13
CA ASN A 506 -30.95 -0.54 -10.53
C ASN A 506 -30.96 -1.82 -11.39
N THR A 507 -30.97 -1.70 -12.72
CA THR A 507 -30.86 -2.85 -13.64
C THR A 507 -29.52 -3.57 -13.50
N MET A 508 -28.40 -2.86 -13.38
CA MET A 508 -27.09 -3.51 -13.12
C MET A 508 -27.08 -4.26 -11.78
N LYS A 509 -27.58 -3.65 -10.69
CA LYS A 509 -27.74 -4.35 -9.40
C LYS A 509 -28.63 -5.59 -9.48
N TYR A 510 -29.63 -5.60 -10.35
CA TYR A 510 -30.45 -6.78 -10.60
C TYR A 510 -29.67 -7.87 -11.36
N ILE A 511 -28.93 -7.49 -12.42
CA ILE A 511 -28.07 -8.40 -13.19
C ILE A 511 -26.98 -9.02 -12.30
N ASP A 512 -26.30 -8.23 -11.47
CA ASP A 512 -25.27 -8.74 -10.56
C ASP A 512 -25.86 -9.69 -9.50
N LYS A 513 -27.07 -9.41 -9.01
CA LYS A 513 -27.81 -10.31 -8.11
C LYS A 513 -28.28 -11.60 -8.79
N VAL A 514 -28.57 -11.57 -10.09
CA VAL A 514 -28.88 -12.78 -10.88
C VAL A 514 -27.62 -13.56 -11.20
N ARG A 515 -26.47 -12.90 -11.42
CA ARG A 515 -25.18 -13.57 -11.62
C ARG A 515 -24.71 -14.28 -10.34
N SER A 516 -24.73 -13.59 -9.19
CA SER A 516 -24.46 -14.19 -7.87
C SER A 516 -25.25 -15.48 -7.67
N LYS A 517 -26.57 -15.43 -7.93
CA LYS A 517 -27.47 -16.59 -7.85
C LYS A 517 -27.26 -17.70 -8.89
N LYS A 518 -26.50 -17.43 -9.96
CA LYS A 518 -26.08 -18.45 -10.93
C LYS A 518 -24.76 -19.08 -10.50
N GLU A 519 -23.80 -18.27 -10.08
CA GLU A 519 -22.51 -18.71 -9.53
C GLU A 519 -22.73 -19.56 -8.26
N GLU A 520 -23.54 -19.08 -7.31
CA GLU A 520 -24.03 -19.84 -6.14
C GLU A 520 -24.63 -21.20 -6.52
N LYS A 521 -25.39 -21.28 -7.61
CA LYS A 521 -26.07 -22.51 -8.04
C LYS A 521 -25.16 -23.46 -8.82
N GLU A 522 -24.14 -22.94 -9.49
CA GLU A 522 -23.13 -23.76 -10.18
C GLU A 522 -22.17 -24.37 -9.15
N GLU A 523 -21.77 -23.62 -8.12
CA GLU A 523 -21.06 -24.18 -6.95
C GLU A 523 -21.94 -25.23 -6.24
N GLU A 524 -23.24 -24.98 -6.02
CA GLU A 524 -24.17 -25.95 -5.41
C GLU A 524 -24.50 -27.17 -6.31
N GLU A 525 -24.12 -27.17 -7.59
CA GLU A 525 -24.23 -28.32 -8.51
C GLU A 525 -22.88 -29.06 -8.67
N GLU A 526 -21.75 -28.38 -8.44
CA GLU A 526 -20.41 -28.98 -8.40
C GLU A 526 -20.18 -29.71 -7.07
N GLU A 527 -20.51 -29.07 -5.93
CA GLU A 527 -20.45 -29.67 -4.58
C GLU A 527 -21.43 -30.85 -4.39
N LYS A 528 -22.45 -30.98 -5.25
CA LYS A 528 -23.31 -32.19 -5.31
C LYS A 528 -22.72 -33.32 -6.14
N LYS A 529 -21.88 -33.03 -7.14
CA LYS A 529 -21.21 -34.07 -7.93
C LYS A 529 -20.06 -34.69 -7.18
N GLU A 530 -19.27 -33.87 -6.48
CA GLU A 530 -18.21 -34.39 -5.60
C GLU A 530 -18.83 -35.34 -4.56
N LYS A 531 -19.98 -34.97 -3.96
CA LYS A 531 -20.72 -35.87 -3.06
C LYS A 531 -21.37 -37.07 -3.75
N GLU A 532 -21.97 -36.93 -4.94
CA GLU A 532 -22.47 -38.09 -5.69
C GLU A 532 -21.34 -39.03 -6.16
N GLU A 533 -20.07 -38.62 -6.16
CA GLU A 533 -18.92 -39.49 -6.43
C GLU A 533 -18.32 -40.08 -5.14
N GLU A 534 -18.23 -39.32 -4.03
CA GLU A 534 -17.86 -39.83 -2.70
C GLU A 534 -18.90 -40.84 -2.14
N GLU A 535 -20.20 -40.53 -2.23
CA GLU A 535 -21.30 -41.42 -1.79
C GLU A 535 -21.31 -42.78 -2.54
N LYS A 536 -20.67 -42.89 -3.71
CA LYS A 536 -20.53 -44.17 -4.44
C LYS A 536 -19.39 -45.07 -3.96
N GLU A 537 -18.45 -44.55 -3.17
CA GLU A 537 -17.40 -45.37 -2.54
C GLU A 537 -17.76 -45.77 -1.09
N GLU A 538 -18.79 -45.15 -0.49
CA GLU A 538 -19.21 -45.37 0.91
C GLU A 538 -20.57 -46.09 1.10
N GLU A 539 -21.26 -46.53 0.03
CA GLU A 539 -22.62 -47.12 0.09
C GLU A 539 -22.71 -48.59 0.61
N GLU A 540 -21.67 -49.15 1.26
CA GLU A 540 -21.71 -50.49 1.90
C GLU A 540 -21.83 -50.44 3.44
N GLU A 541 -23.04 -50.77 3.93
CA GLU A 541 -23.50 -51.06 5.31
C GLU A 541 -24.18 -49.91 6.12
N GLU A 542 -25.04 -50.30 7.09
CA GLU A 542 -26.32 -49.63 7.39
C GLU A 542 -26.61 -49.26 8.88
N GLU A 543 -27.24 -48.09 9.06
CA GLU A 543 -28.32 -47.72 10.02
C GLU A 543 -28.30 -48.07 11.55
N GLY A 544 -29.08 -47.30 12.34
CA GLY A 544 -29.34 -47.57 13.77
C GLY A 544 -30.08 -46.45 14.54
N GLU A 545 -31.39 -46.62 14.80
CA GLU A 545 -32.29 -45.69 15.54
C GLU A 545 -31.88 -45.50 17.04
N ALA A 546 -31.93 -44.32 17.69
CA ALA A 546 -33.02 -43.34 17.99
C ALA A 546 -34.01 -43.79 19.12
N ASP A 547 -34.56 -42.96 20.03
CA ASP A 547 -34.54 -41.49 20.28
C ASP A 547 -34.75 -41.20 21.82
N GLN A 548 -35.28 -40.12 22.46
CA GLN A 548 -36.00 -38.86 22.14
C GLN A 548 -35.65 -37.75 23.22
N LEU A 549 -36.44 -37.21 24.18
CA LEU A 549 -37.87 -36.84 24.30
C LEU A 549 -38.02 -35.57 25.22
N ALA A 550 -38.73 -34.52 24.75
CA ALA A 550 -39.40 -33.42 25.50
C ALA A 550 -38.59 -32.48 26.45
N SER A 551 -38.93 -31.18 26.59
CA SER A 551 -39.80 -30.30 25.78
C SER A 551 -39.42 -28.81 25.90
N SER A 552 -39.78 -28.01 24.89
CA SER A 552 -40.15 -26.57 24.90
C SER A 552 -40.10 -26.03 23.46
N ALA A 553 -41.23 -26.01 22.72
CA ALA A 553 -41.32 -25.94 21.24
C ALA A 553 -40.12 -25.34 20.46
N ASP A 554 -39.80 -24.05 20.60
CA ASP A 554 -38.71 -23.41 19.85
C ASP A 554 -37.30 -23.84 20.33
N ILE A 555 -37.14 -24.02 21.64
CA ILE A 555 -35.90 -24.57 22.24
C ILE A 555 -35.78 -26.06 21.87
N GLU A 556 -36.88 -26.78 21.73
CA GLU A 556 -36.90 -28.19 21.33
C GLU A 556 -36.50 -28.34 19.86
N LYS A 557 -36.93 -27.42 19.00
CA LYS A 557 -36.50 -27.35 17.60
C LYS A 557 -35.01 -27.03 17.47
N LEU A 558 -34.48 -26.16 18.34
CA LEU A 558 -33.03 -25.89 18.42
C LEU A 558 -32.24 -27.07 19.03
N ARG A 559 -32.79 -27.74 20.04
CA ARG A 559 -32.25 -28.99 20.61
C ARG A 559 -32.23 -30.09 19.56
N GLN A 560 -33.24 -30.20 18.70
CA GLN A 560 -33.24 -31.11 17.55
C GLN A 560 -32.11 -30.72 16.60
N ILE A 561 -32.03 -29.48 16.10
CA ILE A 561 -30.95 -29.05 15.20
C ILE A 561 -29.55 -29.31 15.78
N LEU A 562 -29.32 -29.06 17.07
CA LEU A 562 -28.03 -29.35 17.73
C LEU A 562 -27.80 -30.84 18.01
N LYS A 563 -28.84 -31.62 18.31
CA LYS A 563 -28.74 -33.09 18.40
C LYS A 563 -28.50 -33.72 17.03
N GLU A 564 -29.05 -33.15 15.95
CA GLU A 564 -28.83 -33.59 14.57
C GLU A 564 -27.36 -33.38 14.19
N ASN A 565 -26.86 -32.14 14.36
CA ASN A 565 -25.47 -31.79 14.10
C ASN A 565 -24.47 -32.59 14.97
N LEU A 566 -24.84 -32.96 16.21
CA LEU A 566 -24.00 -33.81 17.05
C LEU A 566 -24.09 -35.29 16.64
N ARG A 567 -25.28 -35.82 16.35
CA ARG A 567 -25.45 -37.18 15.80
C ARG A 567 -24.70 -37.37 14.50
N GLN A 568 -24.63 -36.36 13.64
CA GLN A 568 -23.80 -36.39 12.43
C GLN A 568 -22.31 -36.50 12.76
N LEU A 569 -21.83 -35.81 13.81
CA LEU A 569 -20.43 -35.82 14.27
C LEU A 569 -20.07 -37.00 15.20
N ASP A 570 -21.05 -37.78 15.63
CA ASP A 570 -20.90 -38.98 16.46
C ASP A 570 -21.11 -40.27 15.61
N LYS A 571 -21.95 -40.24 14.56
CA LYS A 571 -22.04 -41.30 13.54
C LYS A 571 -20.71 -41.54 12.80
N GLU A 572 -19.82 -40.55 12.76
CA GLU A 572 -18.42 -40.66 12.31
C GLU A 572 -17.55 -41.65 13.12
N LYS A 573 -18.08 -42.35 14.14
CA LYS A 573 -17.26 -43.18 15.05
C LYS A 573 -17.76 -44.60 15.37
N ASP A 574 -19.04 -44.94 15.19
CA ASP A 574 -19.63 -46.15 15.79
C ASP A 574 -20.18 -47.17 14.76
N GLN A 575 -19.34 -47.73 13.87
CA GLN A 575 -19.71 -48.97 13.14
C GLN A 575 -18.56 -49.90 12.67
N GLU A 576 -17.51 -50.09 13.48
CA GLU A 576 -16.57 -51.24 13.36
C GLU A 576 -16.00 -51.54 14.77
N GLY A 577 -15.93 -52.77 15.30
CA GLY A 577 -16.52 -54.07 14.96
C GLY A 577 -16.13 -55.10 16.07
N ASP A 578 -17.01 -56.04 16.45
CA ASP A 578 -16.72 -56.98 17.58
C ASP A 578 -16.26 -58.37 17.11
N SER A 579 -14.97 -58.68 17.28
CA SER A 579 -14.56 -60.01 17.79
C SER A 579 -13.09 -60.17 18.20
N LYS A 580 -12.89 -60.42 19.50
CA LYS A 580 -11.94 -61.39 20.12
C LYS A 580 -10.41 -61.14 20.17
N GLU A 581 -10.00 -60.81 21.40
CA GLU A 581 -9.07 -61.56 22.27
C GLU A 581 -7.51 -61.48 22.11
N GLU A 582 -6.91 -61.10 23.25
CA GLU A 582 -5.55 -61.34 23.79
C GLU A 582 -4.42 -60.28 23.65
N ASP A 583 -3.86 -59.97 24.85
CA ASP A 583 -2.59 -59.35 25.25
C ASP A 583 -2.19 -57.88 24.92
N GLN A 584 -2.32 -57.04 25.95
CA GLN A 584 -1.28 -56.17 26.56
C GLN A 584 -0.22 -55.52 25.65
N GLU A 585 -0.32 -54.21 25.44
CA GLU A 585 0.29 -53.19 26.33
C GLU A 585 -0.47 -51.86 26.14
N GLY A 586 -0.12 -50.80 26.88
CA GLY A 586 -0.91 -49.56 26.93
C GLY A 586 -0.16 -48.32 26.44
N ASP A 587 -0.83 -47.52 25.60
CA ASP A 587 -0.47 -46.14 25.28
C ASP A 587 -1.70 -45.24 25.51
N SER A 588 -1.45 -43.96 25.80
CA SER A 588 -2.51 -42.95 26.01
C SER A 588 -2.71 -42.11 24.76
N GLU A 589 -3.94 -42.07 24.23
CA GLU A 589 -4.31 -41.23 23.09
C GLU A 589 -4.11 -39.74 23.41
N GLU A 590 -3.10 -39.11 22.79
CA GLU A 590 -2.95 -37.65 22.80
C GLU A 590 -3.90 -37.04 21.75
N GLU A 591 -5.12 -36.64 22.17
CA GLU A 591 -5.96 -35.76 21.34
C GLU A 591 -5.22 -34.43 21.08
N ASP A 592 -5.10 -34.02 19.81
CA ASP A 592 -4.46 -32.76 19.39
C ASP A 592 -5.11 -31.53 20.07
N GLN A 593 -4.45 -31.00 21.12
CA GLN A 593 -4.93 -29.82 21.84
C GLN A 593 -4.58 -28.52 21.08
N GLU A 594 -5.51 -28.02 20.25
CA GLU A 594 -5.38 -26.68 19.66
C GLU A 594 -5.07 -25.62 20.74
N GLU A 595 -4.04 -24.79 20.52
CA GLU A 595 -3.65 -23.75 21.49
C GLU A 595 -4.82 -22.79 21.80
N VAL A 596 -5.32 -22.90 23.03
CA VAL A 596 -6.39 -22.06 23.57
C VAL A 596 -5.86 -20.66 23.86
N SER A 597 -6.55 -19.63 23.39
CA SER A 597 -6.17 -18.25 23.69
C SER A 597 -6.63 -17.82 25.08
N HIS A 598 -5.95 -16.84 25.67
CA HIS A 598 -6.35 -16.22 26.94
C HIS A 598 -7.66 -15.40 26.83
N ALA A 599 -8.31 -15.35 25.67
CA ALA A 599 -9.56 -14.62 25.44
C ALA A 599 -10.79 -15.53 25.62
N GLY A 600 -11.55 -15.29 26.68
CA GLY A 600 -12.86 -15.90 26.93
C GLY A 600 -14.01 -15.03 26.41
N LEU A 601 -14.86 -15.61 25.57
CA LEU A 601 -16.11 -15.04 25.05
C LEU A 601 -17.27 -15.36 26.01
N TYR A 602 -17.76 -14.36 26.76
CA TYR A 602 -18.94 -14.53 27.61
C TYR A 602 -20.24 -14.34 26.83
N ILE A 603 -21.17 -15.27 26.99
CA ILE A 603 -22.49 -15.29 26.33
C ILE A 603 -23.55 -15.55 27.39
N SER A 604 -24.49 -14.62 27.58
CA SER A 604 -25.61 -14.84 28.50
C SER A 604 -26.63 -15.85 27.95
N ASN A 605 -27.29 -16.61 28.82
CA ASN A 605 -28.17 -17.71 28.43
C ASN A 605 -29.29 -17.28 27.47
N SER A 606 -29.86 -16.09 27.71
CA SER A 606 -30.89 -15.47 26.86
C SER A 606 -30.42 -15.09 25.45
N LYS A 607 -29.10 -15.11 25.19
CA LYS A 607 -28.47 -14.87 23.89
C LYS A 607 -28.02 -16.14 23.16
N ILE A 608 -27.86 -17.26 23.86
CA ILE A 608 -27.46 -18.55 23.25
C ILE A 608 -28.42 -18.95 22.10
N PRO A 609 -29.76 -18.90 22.24
CA PRO A 609 -30.67 -19.19 21.12
C PRO A 609 -30.50 -18.25 19.92
N GLN A 610 -30.13 -16.98 20.14
CA GLN A 610 -29.97 -16.00 19.06
C GLN A 610 -28.74 -16.31 18.20
N ILE A 611 -27.65 -16.80 18.80
CA ILE A 611 -26.45 -17.28 18.10
C ILE A 611 -26.80 -18.49 17.22
N ILE A 612 -27.49 -19.49 17.79
CA ILE A 612 -27.82 -20.75 17.11
C ILE A 612 -28.81 -20.50 15.95
N ILE A 613 -29.82 -19.66 16.14
CA ILE A 613 -30.81 -19.34 15.08
C ILE A 613 -30.17 -18.54 13.95
N ALA A 614 -29.42 -17.48 14.27
CA ALA A 614 -29.00 -16.51 13.27
C ALA A 614 -27.80 -16.97 12.43
N HIS A 615 -26.92 -17.84 12.96
CA HIS A 615 -25.66 -18.20 12.31
C HIS A 615 -25.31 -19.70 12.43
N LYS A 616 -26.02 -20.55 11.67
CA LYS A 616 -25.66 -21.97 11.52
C LYS A 616 -24.19 -22.14 11.09
N GLU A 617 -23.71 -21.26 10.20
CA GLU A 617 -22.31 -21.21 9.75
C GLU A 617 -21.32 -20.91 10.90
N THR A 618 -21.62 -19.94 11.78
CA THR A 618 -20.75 -19.65 12.94
C THR A 618 -20.74 -20.77 13.96
N VAL A 619 -21.84 -21.53 14.11
CA VAL A 619 -21.85 -22.75 14.90
C VAL A 619 -20.90 -23.80 14.32
N ASN A 620 -20.74 -23.90 12.99
CA ASN A 620 -19.79 -24.84 12.38
C ASN A 620 -18.33 -24.51 12.76
N LEU A 621 -17.99 -23.23 12.90
CA LEU A 621 -16.65 -22.73 13.29
C LEU A 621 -16.26 -23.02 14.76
N LEU A 622 -17.16 -23.55 15.58
CA LEU A 622 -16.87 -23.99 16.96
C LEU A 622 -16.28 -25.40 17.00
N THR A 623 -15.36 -25.67 17.95
CA THR A 623 -14.79 -27.02 18.14
C THR A 623 -15.82 -27.99 18.73
N LYS A 624 -15.61 -29.33 18.62
CA LYS A 624 -16.53 -30.34 19.20
C LYS A 624 -16.79 -30.08 20.71
N LYS A 625 -15.76 -29.64 21.45
CA LYS A 625 -15.87 -29.21 22.87
C LYS A 625 -16.75 -27.97 23.05
N GLN A 626 -16.49 -26.88 22.33
CA GLN A 626 -17.27 -25.65 22.46
C GLN A 626 -18.74 -25.84 22.06
N LYS A 627 -19.02 -26.68 21.05
CA LYS A 627 -20.38 -27.10 20.67
C LYS A 627 -21.10 -27.82 21.81
N LYS A 628 -20.40 -28.71 22.53
CA LYS A 628 -20.90 -29.44 23.71
C LYS A 628 -21.19 -28.47 24.87
N ASP A 629 -20.26 -27.57 25.19
CA ASP A 629 -20.43 -26.56 26.25
C ASP A 629 -21.64 -25.64 25.98
N LEU A 630 -21.84 -25.22 24.72
CA LEU A 630 -23.00 -24.45 24.27
C LEU A 630 -24.33 -25.18 24.51
N VAL A 631 -24.38 -26.48 24.24
CA VAL A 631 -25.57 -27.32 24.52
C VAL A 631 -25.79 -27.48 26.03
N THR A 632 -24.74 -27.68 26.81
CA THR A 632 -24.83 -27.79 28.28
C THR A 632 -25.33 -26.50 28.93
N ALA A 633 -24.89 -25.33 28.46
CA ALA A 633 -25.44 -24.04 28.90
C ALA A 633 -26.92 -23.87 28.51
N LEU A 634 -27.30 -24.21 27.27
CA LEU A 634 -28.69 -24.17 26.80
C LEU A 634 -29.62 -25.13 27.58
N GLN A 635 -29.11 -26.26 28.05
CA GLN A 635 -29.87 -27.23 28.86
C GLN A 635 -29.98 -26.81 30.33
N SER A 636 -28.90 -26.28 30.92
CA SER A 636 -28.85 -25.90 32.35
C SER A 636 -29.50 -24.55 32.65
N GLY A 637 -29.67 -23.68 31.66
CA GLY A 637 -30.10 -22.29 31.86
C GLY A 637 -28.98 -21.36 32.34
N GLY A 638 -27.74 -21.86 32.40
CA GLY A 638 -26.56 -21.07 32.79
C GLY A 638 -26.02 -20.19 31.66
N ASP A 639 -25.35 -19.11 32.03
CA ASP A 639 -24.50 -18.34 31.12
C ASP A 639 -23.25 -19.16 30.73
N LEU A 640 -22.66 -18.83 29.57
CA LEU A 640 -21.58 -19.59 28.95
C LEU A 640 -20.31 -18.75 28.80
N LEU A 641 -19.16 -19.35 29.06
CA LEU A 641 -17.84 -18.79 28.74
C LEU A 641 -17.15 -19.72 27.71
N ILE A 642 -17.04 -19.27 26.46
CA ILE A 642 -16.31 -20.00 25.41
C ILE A 642 -14.87 -19.47 25.39
N HIS A 643 -13.88 -20.27 25.74
CA HIS A 643 -12.49 -19.94 25.45
C HIS A 643 -12.21 -20.15 23.96
N LEU A 644 -11.75 -19.10 23.27
CA LEU A 644 -11.50 -19.13 21.83
C LEU A 644 -10.13 -19.77 21.54
N THR A 645 -10.01 -20.57 20.49
CA THR A 645 -8.69 -21.02 20.01
C THR A 645 -8.00 -19.87 19.27
N GLN A 646 -6.66 -19.87 19.18
CA GLN A 646 -5.94 -18.79 18.48
C GLN A 646 -6.46 -18.57 17.05
N ARG A 647 -6.81 -19.67 16.36
CA ARG A 647 -7.37 -19.64 15.01
C ARG A 647 -8.72 -18.92 14.95
N GLN A 648 -9.58 -19.06 15.96
CA GLN A 648 -10.84 -18.30 16.05
C GLN A 648 -10.58 -16.83 16.37
N TYR A 649 -9.71 -16.55 17.34
CA TYR A 649 -9.41 -15.18 17.79
C TYR A 649 -8.83 -14.31 16.67
N PHE A 650 -7.86 -14.83 15.90
CA PHE A 650 -7.25 -14.10 14.78
C PHE A 650 -7.94 -14.31 13.42
N GLY A 651 -8.66 -15.43 13.23
CA GLY A 651 -9.32 -15.80 11.97
C GLY A 651 -10.68 -15.13 11.71
N GLY A 652 -11.02 -14.08 12.46
CA GLY A 652 -12.23 -13.28 12.20
C GLY A 652 -13.54 -13.87 12.72
N PHE A 653 -13.54 -14.96 13.51
CA PHE A 653 -14.75 -15.54 14.13
C PHE A 653 -15.62 -14.49 14.84
N LEU A 654 -14.98 -13.56 15.57
CA LEU A 654 -15.67 -12.47 16.26
C LEU A 654 -16.46 -11.53 15.32
N SER A 655 -16.07 -11.43 14.04
CA SER A 655 -16.77 -10.62 13.03
C SER A 655 -18.00 -11.31 12.43
N THR A 656 -18.18 -12.62 12.64
CA THR A 656 -19.39 -13.34 12.24
C THR A 656 -20.49 -13.32 13.32
N LEU A 657 -20.19 -12.80 14.52
CA LEU A 657 -21.15 -12.69 15.61
C LEU A 657 -22.06 -11.45 15.45
N PRO A 658 -23.38 -11.58 15.70
CA PRO A 658 -24.30 -10.45 15.71
C PRO A 658 -23.86 -9.29 16.61
N THR A 659 -23.88 -8.07 16.06
CA THR A 659 -23.61 -6.80 16.76
C THR A 659 -24.63 -6.46 17.87
N ASN A 660 -25.66 -7.28 18.06
CA ASN A 660 -26.66 -7.16 19.12
C ASN A 660 -26.45 -8.15 20.29
N ILE A 661 -25.39 -8.94 20.28
CA ILE A 661 -24.94 -9.74 21.43
C ILE A 661 -23.95 -8.89 22.22
N GLY A 662 -24.19 -8.75 23.53
CA GLY A 662 -23.23 -8.12 24.44
C GLY A 662 -22.04 -9.03 24.68
N VAL A 663 -21.11 -9.07 23.72
CA VAL A 663 -19.87 -9.83 23.80
C VAL A 663 -18.92 -9.16 24.79
N MET A 664 -18.83 -9.69 26.01
CA MET A 664 -17.76 -9.36 26.94
C MET A 664 -16.59 -10.33 26.70
N ILE A 665 -15.52 -9.83 26.10
CA ILE A 665 -14.24 -10.55 26.00
C ILE A 665 -13.52 -10.35 27.33
N ARG A 666 -13.20 -11.44 28.03
CA ARG A 666 -12.29 -11.41 29.18
C ARG A 666 -10.93 -11.92 28.77
N SER A 667 -9.92 -11.07 28.88
CA SER A 667 -8.52 -11.47 28.96
C SER A 667 -8.28 -12.15 30.31
N GLY A 668 -7.74 -13.37 30.31
CA GLY A 668 -7.25 -14.01 31.52
C GLY A 668 -5.86 -13.48 31.90
N LEU A 669 -5.75 -12.92 33.12
CA LEU A 669 -4.51 -12.79 33.88
C LEU A 669 -4.03 -14.17 34.37
#